data_AF-A0A257TTV5-F1
#
_entry.id   AF-A0A257TTV5-F1
#
_cell.length_a   1.000
_cell.length_b   1.000
_cell.length_c   1.000
_cell.angle_alpha   90.00
_cell.angle_beta   90.00
_cell.angle_gamma   90.00
#
_symmetry.space_group_name_H-M   'P 1'
#
loop_
_entity.id
_entity.type
_entity.pdbx_description
1 polymer ?
#
loop_
_entity_poly.entity_id
_entity_poly.type
_entity_poly.pdbx_seq_one_letter_code
_entity_poly.pdbx_strand_id
1 'polypeptide(L)'
;MASTTAIDLGQVSQTLGLAATRVNTVVELLDAGNTVPFITRYRKDQTGGMDEEQIRQVQSRVIKLRLLAERKQTILRSIDSQGKLTPELSAAVAAADTAKRLEDLYLPYKPKKQTLATTARERGLEPLAEEILNASPACADLDARANDFVNTDRKVATAADALLGAGHILAEWFSERADFRGKLRAILERTGKLVSTRLESETKTKDKSSERGPASHAAASPGRPAHAAADPSPPAEAVQAPEVLPLFPDESQFIEVKRTASAEPATSGPPAATGEPACVGPTMPSGPAASSAPATIESGESIEPAASVESTATIESTATVESCAAAGPTATVEPTASSEPSPGEGQPTGGGTTAPKAKKQKPPKPKQVAKTKKEKDFDKAFRDYFQYSESIGNVPPHRVLAINRGERARALRVRIDVDLEAMDRVIDELLVSPEHPHADFLRGCGRDALTRLVLPGLERDVRRELTDRAETHAVEVFARNLRNLLLQPPVRDRRVLAIDPGFKSGCKLVALDEFGNLLEHSVAHMVGSEERRAEGKRKAAEMVRQHQLAVVAVGNGTGCRAAEQWVSDLLATDLADLGVSYVVVNEAGASVYSTSRLGREELPQYDATVRGGVSIGRRLQDPLSELVKIDPANIGVGMYQHDIKAKHLRDSLDAVVSSCVNYVGVDLNSASPALLRYVSGLNQLTAQRVYDYRIANGPFKSREELKSVQGFGEATFVQAAGFLKIVGGLNALDATWIHPESYPVAEQILQRLEASVDDLKDKEGTARLAERLTAVPLEQLASQLNVGTLTLSDIVSQLTRPGRDPRESLPQPIFKRGILKIDDLTPGMELAGTVLNVVDFGAFVDIGLKDTGLVHISQLANRYVQDPHEVVA
;
A
#
# COMPACT_ATOMS: atom_id res chain seq x y z
N MET A 1 -2.31 28.17 -14.94
CA MET A 1 -2.47 27.20 -13.82
C MET A 1 -3.95 26.82 -13.74
N ALA A 2 -4.28 25.62 -13.25
CA ALA A 2 -5.67 25.31 -12.92
C ALA A 2 -6.10 26.12 -11.69
N SER A 3 -7.40 26.44 -11.56
CA SER A 3 -7.89 27.12 -10.35
C SER A 3 -7.92 26.12 -9.20
N THR A 4 -6.95 26.23 -8.28
CA THR A 4 -6.86 25.37 -7.11
C THR A 4 -8.06 25.59 -6.19
N THR A 5 -8.83 24.53 -5.92
CA THR A 5 -10.00 24.59 -5.04
C THR A 5 -9.61 25.13 -3.67
N ALA A 6 -10.13 26.31 -3.31
CA ALA A 6 -9.89 26.95 -2.03
C ALA A 6 -10.42 26.07 -0.87
N ILE A 7 -9.59 25.89 0.16
CA ILE A 7 -9.88 25.08 1.34
C ILE A 7 -9.39 25.78 2.60
N ASP A 8 -9.99 25.44 3.73
CA ASP A 8 -9.55 25.88 5.06
C ASP A 8 -8.30 25.07 5.50
N LEU A 9 -7.14 25.73 5.45
CA LEU A 9 -5.88 25.17 5.93
C LEU A 9 -5.73 25.21 7.46
N GLY A 10 -6.57 25.97 8.17
CA GLY A 10 -6.65 25.98 9.63
C GLY A 10 -7.03 24.60 10.19
N GLN A 11 -7.91 23.87 9.51
CA GLN A 11 -8.21 22.47 9.84
C GLN A 11 -7.00 21.55 9.72
N VAL A 12 -6.11 21.78 8.75
CA VAL A 12 -4.87 21.00 8.57
C VAL A 12 -3.90 21.30 9.72
N SER A 13 -3.71 22.60 10.02
CA SER A 13 -2.92 23.08 11.16
C SER A 13 -3.38 22.46 12.49
N GLN A 14 -4.67 22.53 12.80
CA GLN A 14 -5.25 21.95 14.01
C GLN A 14 -5.14 20.43 14.07
N THR A 15 -5.38 19.72 12.95
CA THR A 15 -5.33 18.23 12.91
C THR A 15 -3.92 17.70 13.14
N LEU A 16 -2.88 18.41 12.67
CA LEU A 16 -1.49 17.95 12.72
C LEU A 16 -0.67 18.60 13.86
N GLY A 17 -1.24 19.57 14.60
CA GLY A 17 -0.51 20.34 15.61
C GLY A 17 0.57 21.28 15.04
N LEU A 18 0.49 21.59 13.74
CA LEU A 18 1.50 22.37 13.00
C LEU A 18 1.07 23.83 12.86
N ALA A 19 2.00 24.77 12.95
CA ALA A 19 1.69 26.20 12.80
C ALA A 19 1.12 26.53 11.40
N ALA A 20 -0.02 27.23 11.36
CA ALA A 20 -0.77 27.50 10.13
C ALA A 20 0.06 28.22 9.05
N THR A 21 0.96 29.14 9.43
CA THR A 21 1.89 29.80 8.50
C THR A 21 2.76 28.80 7.75
N ARG A 22 3.37 27.84 8.46
CA ARG A 22 4.19 26.77 7.86
C ARG A 22 3.38 25.86 6.94
N VAL A 23 2.15 25.53 7.34
CA VAL A 23 1.21 24.73 6.52
C VAL A 23 0.89 25.45 5.22
N ASN A 24 0.60 26.76 5.26
CA ASN A 24 0.36 27.58 4.07
C ASN A 24 1.58 27.56 3.15
N THR A 25 2.78 27.86 3.66
CA THR A 25 4.01 27.86 2.87
C THR A 25 4.35 26.49 2.26
N VAL A 26 4.10 25.39 2.97
CA VAL A 26 4.23 24.04 2.39
C VAL A 26 3.24 23.83 1.25
N VAL A 27 1.99 24.29 1.37
CA VAL A 27 0.97 24.19 0.31
C VAL A 27 1.33 25.06 -0.90
N GLU A 28 1.80 26.29 -0.67
CA GLU A 28 2.28 27.20 -1.73
C GLU A 28 3.46 26.57 -2.51
N LEU A 29 4.43 25.97 -1.81
CA LEU A 29 5.56 25.28 -2.43
C LEU A 29 5.11 24.06 -3.25
N LEU A 30 4.19 23.25 -2.72
CA LEU A 30 3.64 22.07 -3.42
C LEU A 30 2.81 22.46 -4.65
N ASP A 31 1.98 23.51 -4.55
CA ASP A 31 1.17 24.01 -5.67
C ASP A 31 2.03 24.70 -6.75
N ALA A 32 3.16 25.30 -6.36
CA ALA A 32 4.20 25.75 -7.27
C ALA A 32 5.02 24.60 -7.91
N GLY A 33 4.68 23.34 -7.63
CA GLY A 33 5.26 22.16 -8.26
C GLY A 33 6.58 21.67 -7.66
N ASN A 34 6.98 22.15 -6.47
CA ASN A 34 8.17 21.65 -5.79
C ASN A 34 7.94 20.21 -5.29
N THR A 35 8.95 19.35 -5.41
CA THR A 35 8.87 17.98 -4.88
C THR A 35 9.04 17.97 -3.36
N VAL A 36 8.49 16.94 -2.71
CA VAL A 36 8.65 16.75 -1.26
C VAL A 36 10.14 16.67 -0.85
N PRO A 37 11.02 15.88 -1.51
CA PRO A 37 12.45 15.91 -1.19
C PRO A 37 13.10 17.28 -1.36
N PHE A 38 12.74 18.03 -2.40
CA PHE A 38 13.27 19.38 -2.64
C PHE A 38 12.87 20.35 -1.52
N ILE A 39 11.59 20.37 -1.12
CA ILE A 39 11.09 21.20 -0.01
C ILE A 39 11.82 20.84 1.29
N THR A 40 11.89 19.54 1.61
CA THR A 40 12.50 19.00 2.85
C THR A 40 13.98 19.37 2.98
N ARG A 41 14.71 19.52 1.86
CA ARG A 41 16.15 19.81 1.88
C ARG A 41 16.49 21.27 1.68
N TYR A 42 15.88 21.95 0.70
CA TYR A 42 16.29 23.30 0.27
C TYR A 42 15.31 24.40 0.65
N ARG A 43 14.17 24.09 1.26
CA ARG A 43 13.20 25.09 1.74
C ARG A 43 12.96 25.00 3.26
N LYS A 44 13.91 24.40 3.99
CA LYS A 44 13.87 24.21 5.46
C LYS A 44 13.52 25.47 6.24
N ASP A 45 14.18 26.60 6.00
CA ASP A 45 13.90 27.83 6.73
C ASP A 45 12.48 28.38 6.45
N GLN A 46 11.96 28.17 5.24
CA GLN A 46 10.60 28.57 4.85
C GLN A 46 9.53 27.67 5.52
N THR A 47 9.79 26.37 5.64
CA THR A 47 8.89 25.45 6.36
C THR A 47 9.10 25.46 7.88
N GLY A 48 10.14 26.15 8.38
CA GLY A 48 10.55 26.13 9.78
C GLY A 48 11.12 24.78 10.24
N GLY A 49 11.74 24.03 9.34
CA GLY A 49 12.41 22.75 9.61
C GLY A 49 11.50 21.52 9.59
N MET A 50 10.39 21.55 8.83
CA MET A 50 9.51 20.37 8.68
C MET A 50 10.24 19.21 7.98
N ASP A 51 10.03 18.00 8.49
CA ASP A 51 10.54 16.77 7.91
C ASP A 51 9.68 16.23 6.75
N GLU A 52 10.17 15.20 6.08
CA GLU A 52 9.53 14.60 4.91
C GLU A 52 8.16 13.96 5.23
N GLU A 53 7.97 13.44 6.44
CA GLU A 53 6.71 12.82 6.85
C GLU A 53 5.66 13.90 7.12
N GLN A 54 6.01 14.96 7.85
CA GLN A 54 5.14 16.11 8.10
C GLN A 54 4.65 16.74 6.78
N ILE A 55 5.55 16.94 5.80
CA ILE A 55 5.19 17.49 4.49
C ILE A 55 4.24 16.54 3.73
N ARG A 56 4.45 15.21 3.80
CA ARG A 56 3.56 14.20 3.19
C ARG A 56 2.21 14.11 3.89
N GLN A 57 2.15 14.28 5.21
CA GLN A 57 0.91 14.35 5.98
C GLN A 57 0.08 15.59 5.59
N VAL A 58 0.73 16.77 5.48
CA VAL A 58 0.10 18.01 4.96
C VAL A 58 -0.44 17.79 3.55
N GLN A 59 0.40 17.32 2.62
CA GLN A 59 0.01 17.04 1.22
C GLN A 59 -1.21 16.10 1.15
N SER A 60 -1.17 15.00 1.93
CA SER A 60 -2.23 13.99 1.95
C SER A 60 -3.54 14.51 2.54
N ARG A 61 -3.50 15.38 3.56
CA ARG A 61 -4.68 16.02 4.14
C ARG A 61 -5.27 17.06 3.18
N VAL A 62 -4.43 17.86 2.55
CA VAL A 62 -4.81 18.90 1.56
C VAL A 62 -5.50 18.28 0.35
N ILE A 63 -4.98 17.19 -0.20
CA ILE A 63 -5.64 16.43 -1.29
C ILE A 63 -7.02 15.93 -0.85
N LYS A 64 -7.14 15.35 0.35
CA LYS A 64 -8.44 14.86 0.89
C LYS A 64 -9.45 16.01 1.08
N LEU A 65 -9.02 17.20 1.51
CA LEU A 65 -9.88 18.37 1.66
C LEU A 65 -10.31 18.97 0.32
N ARG A 66 -9.41 19.07 -0.68
CA ARG A 66 -9.75 19.56 -2.03
C ARG A 66 -10.79 18.66 -2.70
N LEU A 67 -10.58 17.34 -2.66
CA LEU A 67 -11.56 16.35 -3.15
C LEU A 67 -12.93 16.47 -2.46
N LEU A 68 -12.96 16.74 -1.14
CA LEU A 68 -14.21 16.96 -0.41
C LEU A 68 -14.91 18.26 -0.85
N ALA A 69 -14.15 19.35 -1.03
CA ALA A 69 -14.69 20.64 -1.48
C ALA A 69 -15.23 20.59 -2.92
N GLU A 70 -14.51 19.93 -3.83
CA GLU A 70 -14.97 19.66 -5.21
C GLU A 70 -16.24 18.80 -5.22
N ARG A 71 -16.30 17.77 -4.35
CA ARG A 71 -17.49 16.93 -4.21
C ARG A 71 -18.69 17.72 -3.66
N LYS A 72 -18.49 18.62 -2.68
CA LYS A 72 -19.53 19.56 -2.20
C LYS A 72 -20.08 20.41 -3.34
N GLN A 73 -19.21 21.04 -4.13
CA GLN A 73 -19.65 21.86 -5.26
C GLN A 73 -20.43 21.05 -6.31
N THR A 74 -19.99 19.82 -6.59
CA THR A 74 -20.69 18.92 -7.53
C THR A 74 -22.10 18.58 -7.03
N ILE A 75 -22.23 18.29 -5.73
CA ILE A 75 -23.51 17.96 -5.08
C ILE A 75 -24.43 19.17 -5.05
N LEU A 76 -23.95 20.35 -4.65
CA LEU A 76 -24.75 21.60 -4.67
C LEU A 76 -25.33 21.86 -6.06
N ARG A 77 -24.48 21.87 -7.11
CA ARG A 77 -24.93 22.05 -8.51
C ARG A 77 -25.96 21.00 -8.95
N SER A 78 -25.79 19.74 -8.50
CA SER A 78 -26.68 18.63 -8.87
C SER A 78 -28.02 18.61 -8.12
N ILE A 79 -28.15 19.34 -7.01
CA ILE A 79 -29.41 19.55 -6.28
C ILE A 79 -30.10 20.83 -6.78
N ASP A 80 -29.31 21.88 -7.04
CA ASP A 80 -29.76 23.13 -7.65
C ASP A 80 -30.38 22.92 -9.03
N SER A 81 -29.76 22.10 -9.88
CA SER A 81 -30.30 21.70 -11.20
C SER A 81 -31.60 20.88 -11.13
N GLN A 82 -32.06 20.50 -9.94
CA GLN A 82 -33.37 19.85 -9.72
C GLN A 82 -34.41 20.81 -9.12
N GLY A 83 -34.05 22.06 -8.85
CA GLY A 83 -34.89 23.03 -8.13
C GLY A 83 -35.12 22.69 -6.65
N LYS A 84 -34.25 21.86 -6.05
CA LYS A 84 -34.44 21.29 -4.69
C LYS A 84 -33.44 21.81 -3.65
N LEU A 85 -32.61 22.81 -3.98
CA LEU A 85 -31.60 23.34 -3.07
C LEU A 85 -32.19 24.39 -2.13
N THR A 86 -32.59 23.97 -0.93
CA THR A 86 -33.02 24.91 0.12
C THR A 86 -31.83 25.57 0.83
N PRO A 87 -31.99 26.73 1.48
CA PRO A 87 -30.92 27.38 2.25
C PRO A 87 -30.33 26.47 3.34
N GLU A 88 -31.18 25.70 4.02
CA GLU A 88 -30.81 24.80 5.12
C GLU A 88 -30.00 23.61 4.59
N LEU A 89 -30.41 23.05 3.45
CA LEU A 89 -29.68 21.97 2.78
C LEU A 89 -28.33 22.46 2.23
N SER A 90 -28.28 23.67 1.68
CA SER A 90 -27.04 24.32 1.23
C SER A 90 -26.06 24.50 2.39
N ALA A 91 -26.55 25.01 3.53
CA ALA A 91 -25.77 25.15 4.76
C ALA A 91 -25.30 23.79 5.31
N ALA A 92 -26.16 22.76 5.31
CA ALA A 92 -25.80 21.41 5.76
C ALA A 92 -24.72 20.74 4.88
N VAL A 93 -24.79 20.94 3.56
CA VAL A 93 -23.78 20.45 2.61
C VAL A 93 -22.46 21.23 2.75
N ALA A 94 -22.52 22.55 2.97
CA ALA A 94 -21.35 23.37 3.26
C ALA A 94 -20.66 22.94 4.57
N ALA A 95 -21.44 22.66 5.62
CA ALA A 95 -20.96 22.24 6.94
C ALA A 95 -20.44 20.78 7.01
N ALA A 96 -20.73 19.93 6.02
CA ALA A 96 -20.35 18.52 6.05
C ALA A 96 -18.82 18.32 6.14
N ASP A 97 -18.35 17.72 7.23
CA ASP A 97 -16.93 17.46 7.54
C ASP A 97 -16.35 16.23 6.82
N THR A 98 -17.23 15.28 6.48
CA THR A 98 -16.88 13.94 6.02
C THR A 98 -17.60 13.58 4.73
N ALA A 99 -16.93 12.80 3.88
CA ALA A 99 -17.54 12.24 2.68
C ALA A 99 -18.75 11.33 2.98
N LYS A 100 -18.77 10.66 4.16
CA LYS A 100 -19.94 9.88 4.66
C LYS A 100 -21.17 10.79 4.78
N ARG A 101 -21.08 11.86 5.59
CA ARG A 101 -22.19 12.80 5.82
C ARG A 101 -22.61 13.52 4.54
N LEU A 102 -21.65 13.84 3.67
CA LEU A 102 -21.91 14.49 2.39
C LEU A 102 -22.70 13.59 1.41
N GLU A 103 -22.36 12.30 1.30
CA GLU A 103 -23.15 11.36 0.47
C GLU A 103 -24.50 11.02 1.12
N ASP A 104 -24.61 10.96 2.46
CA ASP A 104 -25.89 10.79 3.16
C ASP A 104 -26.86 11.96 2.83
N LEU A 105 -26.36 13.21 2.83
CA LEU A 105 -27.15 14.40 2.46
C LEU A 105 -27.54 14.44 0.98
N TYR A 106 -26.72 13.88 0.10
CA TYR A 106 -26.98 13.84 -1.34
C TYR A 106 -27.92 12.68 -1.75
N LEU A 107 -28.07 11.65 -0.92
CA LEU A 107 -28.75 10.40 -1.25
C LEU A 107 -30.17 10.57 -1.83
N PRO A 108 -31.07 11.43 -1.28
CA PRO A 108 -32.42 11.62 -1.83
C PRO A 108 -32.46 12.21 -3.25
N TYR A 109 -31.41 12.92 -3.65
CA TYR A 109 -31.29 13.67 -4.90
C TYR A 109 -30.48 12.91 -5.97
N LYS A 110 -30.00 11.71 -5.63
CA LYS A 110 -29.13 10.89 -6.48
C LYS A 110 -29.98 10.12 -7.49
N PRO A 111 -29.65 10.11 -8.80
CA PRO A 111 -30.41 9.37 -9.80
C PRO A 111 -30.56 7.88 -9.44
N LYS A 112 -31.80 7.45 -9.23
CA LYS A 112 -32.14 6.09 -8.78
C LYS A 112 -32.21 5.12 -9.97
N LYS A 113 -31.90 3.85 -9.71
CA LYS A 113 -32.30 2.73 -10.59
C LYS A 113 -33.74 2.34 -10.25
N GLN A 114 -34.35 1.45 -11.04
CA GLN A 114 -35.66 0.91 -10.68
C GLN A 114 -35.57 0.16 -9.34
N THR A 115 -36.38 0.56 -8.36
CA THR A 115 -36.51 -0.06 -7.03
C THR A 115 -37.96 -0.49 -6.80
N LEU A 116 -38.21 -1.27 -5.75
CA LEU A 116 -39.59 -1.57 -5.33
C LEU A 116 -40.40 -0.29 -5.07
N ALA A 117 -39.75 0.77 -4.56
CA ALA A 117 -40.36 2.07 -4.35
C ALA A 117 -40.57 2.84 -5.66
N THR A 118 -39.62 2.87 -6.61
CA THR A 118 -39.91 3.51 -7.92
C THR A 118 -41.03 2.78 -8.64
N THR A 119 -41.07 1.45 -8.60
CA THR A 119 -42.20 0.69 -9.15
C THR A 119 -43.51 0.97 -8.41
N ALA A 120 -43.52 1.17 -7.10
CA ALA A 120 -44.73 1.61 -6.39
C ALA A 120 -45.18 3.03 -6.81
N ARG A 121 -44.23 3.96 -7.06
CA ARG A 121 -44.52 5.29 -7.65
C ARG A 121 -45.04 5.20 -9.08
N GLU A 122 -44.47 4.33 -9.91
CA GLU A 122 -44.93 4.00 -11.27
C GLU A 122 -46.38 3.47 -11.26
N ARG A 123 -46.80 2.78 -10.20
CA ARG A 123 -48.20 2.35 -9.96
C ARG A 123 -49.09 3.44 -9.35
N GLY A 124 -48.52 4.58 -8.95
CA GLY A 124 -49.23 5.72 -8.36
C GLY A 124 -49.59 5.55 -6.88
N LEU A 125 -48.80 4.79 -6.12
CA LEU A 125 -48.98 4.57 -4.67
C LEU A 125 -48.30 5.63 -3.80
N GLU A 126 -47.65 6.64 -4.40
CA GLU A 126 -46.97 7.71 -3.65
C GLU A 126 -47.92 8.59 -2.81
N PRO A 127 -49.11 9.00 -3.30
CA PRO A 127 -50.06 9.75 -2.46
C PRO A 127 -50.54 8.95 -1.25
N LEU A 128 -50.71 7.62 -1.36
CA LEU A 128 -51.04 6.76 -0.22
C LEU A 128 -49.92 6.78 0.83
N ALA A 129 -48.65 6.75 0.40
CA ALA A 129 -47.51 6.88 1.30
C ALA A 129 -47.44 8.27 1.98
N GLU A 130 -47.72 9.36 1.23
CA GLU A 130 -47.78 10.72 1.79
C GLU A 130 -48.94 10.88 2.80
N GLU A 131 -50.13 10.38 2.48
CA GLU A 131 -51.31 10.47 3.35
C GLU A 131 -51.13 9.65 4.65
N ILE A 132 -50.52 8.46 4.56
CA ILE A 132 -50.19 7.64 5.74
C ILE A 132 -49.14 8.32 6.62
N LEU A 133 -48.08 8.90 6.04
CA LEU A 133 -46.99 9.52 6.81
C LEU A 133 -47.39 10.81 7.52
N ASN A 134 -48.34 11.56 6.95
CA ASN A 134 -48.80 12.85 7.49
C ASN A 134 -50.04 12.71 8.41
N ALA A 135 -50.41 11.50 8.84
CA ALA A 135 -51.63 11.21 9.60
C ALA A 135 -52.91 11.81 8.97
N SER A 136 -53.04 11.74 7.64
CA SER A 136 -54.18 12.32 6.91
C SER A 136 -55.51 11.77 7.44
N PRO A 137 -56.54 12.62 7.66
CA PRO A 137 -57.88 12.15 8.04
C PRO A 137 -58.49 11.14 7.06
N ALA A 138 -58.07 11.16 5.78
CA ALA A 138 -58.49 10.19 4.77
C ALA A 138 -57.93 8.77 5.03
N CYS A 139 -56.83 8.65 5.76
CA CYS A 139 -56.21 7.38 6.17
C CYS A 139 -56.69 6.88 7.54
N ALA A 140 -57.76 7.42 8.15
CA ALA A 140 -58.20 6.99 9.48
C ALA A 140 -58.44 5.47 9.59
N ASP A 141 -58.83 4.83 8.48
CA ASP A 141 -58.80 3.40 8.25
C ASP A 141 -57.83 3.12 7.08
N LEU A 142 -56.76 2.35 7.34
CA LEU A 142 -55.74 2.02 6.34
C LEU A 142 -56.27 1.10 5.24
N ASP A 143 -57.04 0.08 5.61
CA ASP A 143 -57.52 -0.93 4.67
C ASP A 143 -58.61 -0.35 3.77
N ALA A 144 -59.52 0.44 4.32
CA ALA A 144 -60.49 1.20 3.54
C ALA A 144 -59.78 2.15 2.55
N ARG A 145 -58.81 2.94 3.01
CA ARG A 145 -58.10 3.89 2.14
C ARG A 145 -57.20 3.20 1.11
N ALA A 146 -56.60 2.07 1.44
CA ALA A 146 -55.79 1.29 0.50
C ALA A 146 -56.62 0.64 -0.62
N ASN A 147 -57.90 0.34 -0.39
CA ASN A 147 -58.81 -0.13 -1.44
C ASN A 147 -59.01 0.91 -2.55
N ASP A 148 -58.98 2.22 -2.25
CA ASP A 148 -59.08 3.29 -3.27
C ASP A 148 -57.91 3.27 -4.28
N PHE A 149 -56.78 2.64 -3.93
CA PHE A 149 -55.58 2.52 -4.75
C PHE A 149 -55.47 1.16 -5.46
N VAL A 150 -56.45 0.25 -5.29
CA VAL A 150 -56.49 -1.03 -6.00
C VAL A 150 -56.78 -0.79 -7.48
N ASN A 151 -55.86 -1.24 -8.34
CA ASN A 151 -55.92 -1.02 -9.77
C ASN A 151 -55.14 -2.12 -10.52
N THR A 152 -55.87 -3.05 -11.13
CA THR A 152 -55.31 -4.19 -11.87
C THR A 152 -54.48 -3.78 -13.09
N ASP A 153 -54.85 -2.71 -13.80
CA ASP A 153 -54.10 -2.20 -14.95
C ASP A 153 -52.72 -1.69 -14.53
N ARG A 154 -52.66 -1.06 -13.34
CA ARG A 154 -51.43 -0.67 -12.66
C ARG A 154 -50.81 -1.79 -11.82
N LYS A 155 -51.26 -3.05 -11.94
CA LYS A 155 -50.69 -4.21 -11.24
C LYS A 155 -50.72 -4.06 -9.70
N VAL A 156 -51.80 -3.51 -9.16
CA VAL A 156 -52.11 -3.49 -7.71
C VAL A 156 -53.43 -4.27 -7.55
N ALA A 157 -53.37 -5.53 -7.14
CA ALA A 157 -54.51 -6.44 -7.20
C ALA A 157 -55.36 -6.41 -5.91
N THR A 158 -54.76 -6.03 -4.78
CA THR A 158 -55.37 -6.02 -3.45
C THR A 158 -54.95 -4.80 -2.63
N ALA A 159 -55.72 -4.46 -1.59
CA ALA A 159 -55.33 -3.42 -0.62
C ALA A 159 -53.99 -3.75 0.05
N ALA A 160 -53.68 -5.03 0.26
CA ALA A 160 -52.38 -5.48 0.77
C ALA A 160 -51.22 -5.15 -0.20
N ASP A 161 -51.42 -5.27 -1.52
CA ASP A 161 -50.42 -4.83 -2.51
C ASP A 161 -50.22 -3.29 -2.47
N ALA A 162 -51.30 -2.54 -2.24
CA ALA A 162 -51.25 -1.09 -2.14
C ALA A 162 -50.50 -0.63 -0.88
N LEU A 163 -50.80 -1.23 0.28
CA LEU A 163 -50.08 -1.00 1.54
C LEU A 163 -48.62 -1.45 1.46
N LEU A 164 -48.32 -2.60 0.86
CA LEU A 164 -46.95 -3.07 0.65
C LEU A 164 -46.15 -2.11 -0.26
N GLY A 165 -46.76 -1.63 -1.34
CA GLY A 165 -46.16 -0.65 -2.24
C GLY A 165 -45.92 0.71 -1.56
N ALA A 166 -46.89 1.23 -0.81
CA ALA A 166 -46.71 2.43 0.01
C ALA A 166 -45.63 2.23 1.08
N GLY A 167 -45.60 1.07 1.73
CA GLY A 167 -44.58 0.68 2.70
C GLY A 167 -43.17 0.65 2.11
N HIS A 168 -43.00 0.19 0.87
CA HIS A 168 -41.72 0.27 0.15
C HIS A 168 -41.28 1.72 -0.12
N ILE A 169 -42.21 2.63 -0.41
CA ILE A 169 -41.92 4.07 -0.59
C ILE A 169 -41.49 4.69 0.74
N LEU A 170 -42.24 4.44 1.81
CA LEU A 170 -41.92 4.88 3.18
C LEU A 170 -40.56 4.37 3.63
N ALA A 171 -40.27 3.09 3.42
CA ALA A 171 -38.99 2.47 3.75
C ALA A 171 -37.82 3.09 2.96
N GLU A 172 -38.03 3.45 1.69
CA GLU A 172 -37.01 4.17 0.91
C GLU A 172 -36.75 5.57 1.51
N TRP A 173 -37.80 6.38 1.73
CA TRP A 173 -37.66 7.71 2.35
C TRP A 173 -36.99 7.66 3.74
N PHE A 174 -37.37 6.70 4.60
CA PHE A 174 -36.74 6.48 5.89
C PHE A 174 -35.27 6.06 5.76
N SER A 175 -34.91 5.23 4.77
CA SER A 175 -33.52 4.82 4.53
C SER A 175 -32.60 5.93 4.02
N GLU A 176 -33.19 7.00 3.46
CA GLU A 176 -32.49 8.16 2.89
C GLU A 176 -32.34 9.33 3.88
N ARG A 177 -32.97 9.25 5.06
CA ARG A 177 -32.83 10.24 6.13
C ARG A 177 -31.42 10.25 6.72
N ALA A 178 -30.67 11.32 6.45
CA ALA A 178 -29.28 11.48 6.82
C ALA A 178 -29.04 11.55 8.36
N ASP A 179 -30.05 11.94 9.15
CA ASP A 179 -30.06 11.90 10.61
C ASP A 179 -30.23 10.47 11.14
N PHE A 180 -31.19 9.72 10.59
CA PHE A 180 -31.43 8.30 10.91
C PHE A 180 -30.18 7.45 10.61
N ARG A 181 -29.60 7.61 9.41
CA ARG A 181 -28.33 6.98 9.02
C ARG A 181 -27.17 7.37 9.95
N GLY A 182 -27.16 8.61 10.45
CA GLY A 182 -26.17 9.11 11.41
C GLY A 182 -26.23 8.37 12.75
N LYS A 183 -27.41 8.30 13.39
CA LYS A 183 -27.57 7.60 14.68
C LYS A 183 -27.30 6.10 14.56
N LEU A 184 -27.81 5.45 13.51
CA LEU A 184 -27.57 4.03 13.27
C LEU A 184 -26.08 3.72 13.06
N ARG A 185 -25.35 4.60 12.35
CA ARG A 185 -23.89 4.48 12.20
C ARG A 185 -23.16 4.60 13.53
N ALA A 186 -23.53 5.54 14.40
CA ALA A 186 -22.93 5.67 15.72
C ALA A 186 -23.19 4.45 16.63
N ILE A 187 -24.38 3.82 16.52
CA ILE A 187 -24.68 2.55 17.22
C ILE A 187 -23.81 1.42 16.68
N LEU A 188 -23.66 1.31 15.36
CA LEU A 188 -22.80 0.32 14.71
C LEU A 188 -21.33 0.51 15.13
N GLU A 189 -20.81 1.74 15.08
CA GLU A 189 -19.43 2.11 15.45
C GLU A 189 -19.14 1.81 16.94
N ARG A 190 -20.15 1.92 17.82
CA ARG A 190 -20.03 1.63 19.27
C ARG A 190 -20.22 0.15 19.66
N THR A 191 -21.13 -0.56 18.99
CA THR A 191 -21.58 -1.92 19.41
C THR A 191 -21.13 -3.04 18.47
N GLY A 192 -20.70 -2.70 17.25
CA GLY A 192 -20.40 -3.62 16.18
C GLY A 192 -19.27 -4.59 16.51
N LYS A 193 -19.45 -5.86 16.14
CA LYS A 193 -18.42 -6.91 16.24
C LYS A 193 -18.18 -7.51 14.87
N LEU A 194 -16.93 -7.53 14.42
CA LEU A 194 -16.53 -8.29 13.25
C LEU A 194 -16.56 -9.77 13.62
N VAL A 195 -17.41 -10.56 12.95
CA VAL A 195 -17.55 -12.00 13.19
C VAL A 195 -17.15 -12.76 11.94
N SER A 196 -16.27 -13.75 12.09
CA SER A 196 -15.97 -14.71 11.02
C SER A 196 -16.21 -16.14 11.46
N THR A 197 -16.91 -16.88 10.61
CA THR A 197 -17.17 -18.31 10.77
C THR A 197 -16.58 -19.08 9.59
N ARG A 198 -16.26 -20.36 9.79
CA ARG A 198 -15.84 -21.23 8.70
C ARG A 198 -16.95 -21.37 7.65
N LEU A 199 -16.61 -21.21 6.37
CA LEU A 199 -17.48 -21.63 5.29
C LEU A 199 -17.30 -23.14 5.08
N GLU A 200 -18.36 -23.92 5.24
CA GLU A 200 -18.33 -25.34 4.87
C GLU A 200 -18.34 -25.47 3.35
N SER A 201 -17.41 -26.26 2.80
CA SER A 201 -17.34 -26.52 1.37
C SER A 201 -18.50 -27.43 0.97
N GLU A 202 -19.39 -26.95 0.11
CA GLU A 202 -20.44 -27.78 -0.50
C GLU A 202 -19.84 -29.01 -1.17
N THR A 203 -19.97 -30.17 -0.51
CA THR A 203 -19.59 -31.45 -1.08
C THR A 203 -20.51 -31.72 -2.26
N LYS A 204 -20.01 -31.58 -3.50
CA LYS A 204 -20.78 -31.95 -4.70
C LYS A 204 -21.07 -33.44 -4.69
N THR A 205 -22.22 -33.80 -4.16
CA THR A 205 -22.77 -35.16 -4.22
C THR A 205 -22.95 -35.54 -5.68
N LYS A 206 -22.05 -36.37 -6.21
CA LYS A 206 -22.24 -36.98 -7.53
C LYS A 206 -23.24 -38.11 -7.37
N ASP A 207 -24.53 -37.78 -7.49
CA ASP A 207 -25.55 -38.80 -7.63
C ASP A 207 -25.26 -39.69 -8.84
N LYS A 208 -25.38 -40.99 -8.60
CA LYS A 208 -25.24 -42.05 -9.61
C LYS A 208 -26.57 -42.79 -9.72
N SER A 209 -27.61 -42.09 -10.14
CA SER A 209 -28.77 -42.75 -10.76
C SER A 209 -28.35 -43.23 -12.15
N SER A 210 -28.14 -44.54 -12.27
CA SER A 210 -27.77 -45.18 -13.53
C SER A 210 -29.01 -45.63 -14.29
N GLU A 211 -29.09 -45.31 -15.58
CA GLU A 211 -29.86 -46.11 -16.52
C GLU A 211 -29.13 -46.22 -17.87
N ARG A 212 -29.38 -47.31 -18.60
CA ARG A 212 -28.67 -47.68 -19.83
C ARG A 212 -29.65 -47.81 -20.99
N GLY A 213 -29.46 -47.00 -22.03
CA GLY A 213 -29.92 -47.27 -23.39
C GLY A 213 -28.70 -47.42 -24.32
N PRO A 214 -28.67 -48.40 -25.25
CA PRO A 214 -27.53 -48.59 -26.15
C PRO A 214 -27.54 -47.58 -27.31
N ALA A 215 -26.35 -47.32 -27.88
CA ALA A 215 -26.18 -46.41 -29.01
C ALA A 215 -26.51 -47.06 -30.36
N SER A 216 -26.92 -46.26 -31.33
CA SER A 216 -26.92 -46.57 -32.76
C SER A 216 -25.99 -45.62 -33.52
N HIS A 217 -25.32 -46.12 -34.57
CA HIS A 217 -24.36 -45.35 -35.37
C HIS A 217 -25.06 -44.51 -36.47
N ALA A 218 -24.47 -43.38 -36.86
CA ALA A 218 -23.86 -43.16 -38.19
C ALA A 218 -23.96 -41.73 -38.77
N ALA A 219 -22.79 -41.25 -39.22
CA ALA A 219 -22.55 -40.46 -40.46
C ALA A 219 -22.84 -38.93 -40.57
N ALA A 220 -22.00 -38.33 -41.42
CA ALA A 220 -22.14 -37.08 -42.20
C ALA A 220 -22.07 -35.69 -41.52
N SER A 221 -20.93 -35.02 -41.73
CA SER A 221 -20.80 -33.56 -41.97
C SER A 221 -21.16 -33.24 -43.44
N PRO A 222 -21.23 -31.96 -43.94
CA PRO A 222 -20.67 -30.71 -43.38
C PRO A 222 -21.56 -29.44 -43.48
N GLY A 223 -21.07 -28.30 -42.93
CA GLY A 223 -21.59 -26.96 -43.27
C GLY A 223 -21.38 -25.84 -42.24
N ARG A 224 -20.67 -24.78 -42.64
CA ARG A 224 -20.71 -23.39 -42.11
C ARG A 224 -21.16 -22.48 -43.29
N PRO A 225 -21.57 -21.19 -43.15
CA PRO A 225 -21.44 -20.30 -41.97
C PRO A 225 -22.68 -19.40 -41.65
N ALA A 226 -22.52 -18.53 -40.63
CA ALA A 226 -22.95 -17.12 -40.55
C ALA A 226 -24.45 -16.66 -40.45
N HIS A 227 -24.64 -15.74 -39.48
CA HIS A 227 -25.55 -14.58 -39.42
C HIS A 227 -27.09 -14.68 -39.55
N ALA A 228 -27.73 -14.43 -38.39
CA ALA A 228 -28.72 -13.37 -38.11
C ALA A 228 -30.23 -13.53 -38.43
N ALA A 229 -31.02 -13.01 -37.46
CA ALA A 229 -32.42 -12.58 -37.48
C ALA A 229 -33.56 -13.63 -37.40
N ALA A 230 -34.72 -13.12 -36.94
CA ALA A 230 -36.05 -13.72 -36.74
C ALA A 230 -36.25 -14.68 -35.54
N ASP A 231 -37.28 -14.37 -34.74
CA ASP A 231 -37.99 -15.31 -33.84
C ASP A 231 -38.71 -16.39 -34.65
N PRO A 232 -39.01 -17.55 -34.04
CA PRO A 232 -40.42 -17.78 -33.72
C PRO A 232 -40.68 -18.30 -32.29
N SER A 233 -41.81 -17.90 -31.71
CA SER A 233 -42.25 -18.31 -30.38
C SER A 233 -42.55 -19.82 -30.28
N PRO A 234 -42.03 -20.54 -29.26
CA PRO A 234 -42.56 -21.83 -28.82
C PRO A 234 -43.86 -21.64 -27.98
N PRO A 235 -44.65 -22.71 -27.77
CA PRO A 235 -46.02 -22.60 -27.24
C PRO A 235 -46.10 -22.43 -25.72
N ALA A 236 -47.29 -22.09 -25.23
CA ALA A 236 -47.58 -21.93 -23.80
C ALA A 236 -47.66 -23.28 -23.08
N GLU A 237 -46.87 -23.42 -21.99
CA GLU A 237 -47.10 -24.43 -20.95
C GLU A 237 -47.73 -23.76 -19.71
N ALA A 238 -48.51 -24.54 -18.95
CA ALA A 238 -49.39 -24.00 -17.92
C ALA A 238 -48.64 -23.61 -16.63
N VAL A 239 -48.85 -22.38 -16.17
CA VAL A 239 -48.35 -21.89 -14.88
C VAL A 239 -49.13 -22.57 -13.75
N GLN A 240 -48.47 -23.41 -12.96
CA GLN A 240 -48.95 -23.76 -11.62
C GLN A 240 -48.78 -22.56 -10.69
N ALA A 241 -49.79 -22.27 -9.87
CA ALA A 241 -49.78 -21.09 -9.00
C ALA A 241 -48.74 -21.23 -7.88
N PRO A 242 -47.98 -20.16 -7.54
CA PRO A 242 -47.11 -20.16 -6.38
C PRO A 242 -47.94 -20.15 -5.09
N GLU A 243 -47.50 -20.91 -4.07
CA GLU A 243 -48.12 -20.86 -2.74
C GLU A 243 -47.90 -19.48 -2.09
N VAL A 244 -48.97 -18.97 -1.46
CA VAL A 244 -48.94 -17.69 -0.74
C VAL A 244 -48.35 -17.90 0.65
N LEU A 245 -47.14 -17.40 0.88
CA LEU A 245 -46.59 -17.28 2.23
C LEU A 245 -47.22 -16.07 2.95
N PRO A 246 -47.68 -16.21 4.21
CA PRO A 246 -48.29 -15.12 4.96
C PRO A 246 -47.26 -14.03 5.34
N LEU A 247 -47.72 -12.78 5.44
CA LEU A 247 -46.83 -11.61 5.60
C LEU A 247 -46.11 -11.50 6.95
N PHE A 248 -46.58 -12.18 7.99
CA PHE A 248 -46.00 -12.11 9.34
C PHE A 248 -45.99 -13.50 10.00
N PRO A 249 -44.93 -13.87 10.74
CA PRO A 249 -44.95 -15.05 11.60
C PRO A 249 -45.79 -14.78 12.86
N ASP A 250 -46.56 -15.78 13.27
CA ASP A 250 -47.38 -15.76 14.49
C ASP A 250 -46.52 -15.74 15.77
N GLU A 251 -46.98 -15.08 16.84
CA GLU A 251 -46.21 -14.90 18.10
C GLU A 251 -45.99 -16.22 18.87
N SER A 252 -46.56 -17.33 18.40
CA SER A 252 -46.52 -18.65 19.04
C SER A 252 -45.21 -19.44 18.85
N GLN A 253 -44.23 -18.95 18.09
CA GLN A 253 -42.99 -19.69 17.77
C GLN A 253 -41.68 -19.14 18.39
N PHE A 254 -41.72 -18.74 19.66
CA PHE A 254 -40.49 -18.66 20.47
C PHE A 254 -40.14 -20.03 21.08
N ILE A 255 -38.88 -20.45 20.90
CA ILE A 255 -38.33 -21.69 21.50
C ILE A 255 -38.31 -21.56 23.03
N GLU A 256 -38.75 -22.60 23.75
CA GLU A 256 -38.64 -22.70 25.21
C GLU A 256 -37.19 -22.58 25.71
N VAL A 257 -36.77 -21.38 26.10
CA VAL A 257 -35.61 -21.21 26.98
C VAL A 257 -36.07 -21.48 28.41
N LYS A 258 -35.78 -22.68 28.91
CA LYS A 258 -36.09 -23.09 30.29
C LYS A 258 -35.55 -22.09 31.31
N ARG A 259 -36.45 -21.37 31.97
CA ARG A 259 -36.14 -20.57 33.17
C ARG A 259 -35.78 -21.50 34.33
N THR A 260 -34.51 -21.55 34.72
CA THR A 260 -34.14 -22.00 36.08
C THR A 260 -34.31 -20.82 37.04
N ALA A 261 -35.00 -21.05 38.15
CA ALA A 261 -35.42 -19.98 39.06
C ALA A 261 -34.26 -19.33 39.83
N SER A 262 -34.41 -18.04 40.12
CA SER A 262 -33.53 -17.29 41.03
C SER A 262 -33.72 -17.73 42.49
N ALA A 263 -32.68 -17.58 43.30
CA ALA A 263 -32.78 -17.54 44.76
C ALA A 263 -32.66 -16.08 45.25
N GLU A 264 -33.20 -15.79 46.43
CA GLU A 264 -33.40 -14.42 46.95
C GLU A 264 -32.13 -13.76 47.53
N PRO A 265 -32.07 -12.42 47.60
CA PRO A 265 -30.93 -11.69 48.15
C PRO A 265 -30.96 -11.56 49.68
N ALA A 266 -29.78 -11.47 50.30
CA ALA A 266 -29.60 -11.13 51.71
C ALA A 266 -28.96 -9.74 51.88
N THR A 267 -29.32 -9.04 52.96
CA THR A 267 -29.02 -7.61 53.19
C THR A 267 -27.81 -7.37 54.08
N SER A 268 -26.95 -6.38 53.76
CA SER A 268 -26.25 -5.52 54.74
C SER A 268 -25.39 -4.43 54.09
N GLY A 269 -25.07 -3.40 54.88
CA GLY A 269 -24.01 -2.39 54.70
C GLY A 269 -23.95 -1.55 55.99
N PRO A 270 -23.39 -0.33 55.99
CA PRO A 270 -22.12 0.18 55.45
C PRO A 270 -21.19 0.54 56.68
N PRO A 271 -20.42 1.65 56.78
CA PRO A 271 -19.71 2.49 55.80
C PRO A 271 -18.21 2.76 56.13
N ALA A 272 -17.42 3.19 55.13
CA ALA A 272 -16.24 4.07 55.23
C ALA A 272 -15.74 4.42 53.81
N ALA A 273 -14.99 5.48 53.47
CA ALA A 273 -14.71 6.84 53.97
C ALA A 273 -13.28 7.23 53.51
N THR A 274 -13.04 8.50 53.15
CA THR A 274 -11.78 9.02 52.54
C THR A 274 -11.49 8.52 51.11
N GLY A 275 -10.81 9.26 50.23
CA GLY A 275 -10.34 10.66 50.30
C GLY A 275 -9.66 11.10 48.98
N GLU A 276 -9.61 12.40 48.71
CA GLU A 276 -8.87 12.96 47.56
C GLU A 276 -7.34 12.90 47.77
N PRO A 277 -6.53 13.17 46.73
CA PRO A 277 -6.01 14.54 46.62
C PRO A 277 -5.92 15.11 45.20
N ALA A 278 -6.17 16.42 45.08
CA ALA A 278 -5.71 17.23 43.96
C ALA A 278 -4.25 17.71 44.22
N CYS A 279 -3.43 17.78 43.17
CA CYS A 279 -2.07 18.33 43.23
C CYS A 279 -1.98 19.67 42.48
N VAL A 280 -1.48 20.70 43.16
CA VAL A 280 -1.29 22.05 42.61
C VAL A 280 0.14 22.23 42.11
N GLY A 281 0.31 22.82 40.93
CA GLY A 281 1.59 23.30 40.37
C GLY A 281 1.54 24.81 40.09
N PRO A 282 2.66 25.54 40.20
CA PRO A 282 2.61 26.97 40.55
C PRO A 282 2.52 27.96 39.38
N THR A 283 1.88 29.09 39.65
CA THR A 283 1.98 30.35 38.89
C THR A 283 3.13 31.24 39.40
N MET A 284 3.46 32.29 38.61
CA MET A 284 4.22 33.54 38.89
C MET A 284 5.39 33.76 37.90
N PRO A 285 5.80 35.01 37.59
CA PRO A 285 5.13 36.32 37.72
C PRO A 285 5.08 37.10 36.37
N SER A 286 4.81 38.42 36.40
CA SER A 286 4.47 39.25 35.23
C SER A 286 5.30 40.54 35.05
N GLY A 287 5.51 40.95 33.78
CA GLY A 287 5.92 42.31 33.35
C GLY A 287 7.37 42.73 33.60
N PRO A 288 7.79 43.96 33.19
CA PRO A 288 7.13 45.00 32.35
C PRO A 288 7.60 44.95 30.87
N ALA A 289 7.03 45.60 29.84
CA ALA A 289 6.12 46.76 29.67
C ALA A 289 6.77 48.16 29.49
N ALA A 290 6.99 48.57 28.22
CA ALA A 290 7.10 49.96 27.70
C ALA A 290 6.92 49.89 26.15
N SER A 291 6.00 50.64 25.52
CA SER A 291 6.15 52.00 24.95
C SER A 291 7.09 52.07 23.72
N SER A 292 6.77 52.72 22.58
CA SER A 292 5.74 53.73 22.30
C SER A 292 5.05 53.56 20.92
N ALA A 293 3.94 54.27 20.70
CA ALA A 293 3.25 54.38 19.40
C ALA A 293 3.66 55.66 18.63
N PRO A 294 2.90 56.21 17.65
CA PRO A 294 3.30 56.17 16.24
C PRO A 294 3.53 57.55 15.59
N ALA A 295 3.98 57.54 14.33
CA ALA A 295 4.00 58.73 13.46
C ALA A 295 3.40 58.41 12.09
N THR A 296 2.42 59.22 11.66
CA THR A 296 1.79 59.21 10.32
C THR A 296 2.38 60.35 9.49
N ILE A 297 2.31 60.28 8.14
CA ILE A 297 1.93 61.36 7.19
C ILE A 297 2.28 60.95 5.73
N GLU A 298 1.30 61.12 4.83
CA GLU A 298 1.32 61.63 3.42
C GLU A 298 2.59 61.57 2.53
N SER A 299 2.54 61.65 1.19
CA SER A 299 1.53 61.40 0.12
C SER A 299 2.23 61.56 -1.26
N GLY A 300 1.50 61.41 -2.38
CA GLY A 300 1.99 61.56 -3.77
C GLY A 300 1.99 60.22 -4.52
N GLU A 301 1.20 60.02 -5.58
CA GLU A 301 1.37 60.51 -6.97
C GLU A 301 2.59 59.90 -7.70
N SER A 302 2.57 59.53 -8.99
CA SER A 302 1.53 59.36 -10.04
C SER A 302 2.26 58.74 -11.28
N ILE A 303 1.59 58.60 -12.45
CA ILE A 303 2.16 58.38 -13.81
C ILE A 303 2.27 56.91 -14.30
N GLU A 304 1.22 56.47 -15.01
CA GLU A 304 1.28 55.75 -16.31
C GLU A 304 1.44 56.79 -17.46
N PRO A 305 1.70 56.48 -18.77
CA PRO A 305 1.28 55.27 -19.52
C PRO A 305 2.23 54.80 -20.67
N ALA A 306 1.65 54.09 -21.68
CA ALA A 306 2.15 53.64 -23.00
C ALA A 306 2.94 52.31 -23.01
N ALA A 307 2.55 51.20 -23.68
CA ALA A 307 1.60 50.87 -24.76
C ALA A 307 2.12 50.93 -26.22
N SER A 308 1.52 50.10 -27.10
CA SER A 308 1.74 49.95 -28.57
C SER A 308 3.02 49.18 -28.99
N VAL A 309 3.09 48.42 -30.10
CA VAL A 309 2.12 48.00 -31.16
C VAL A 309 2.31 46.50 -31.49
N GLU A 310 1.32 45.87 -32.11
CA GLU A 310 1.40 44.55 -32.78
C GLU A 310 2.27 44.55 -34.05
N SER A 311 2.68 43.36 -34.52
CA SER A 311 2.78 43.10 -35.98
C SER A 311 2.65 41.60 -36.31
N THR A 312 1.56 41.20 -36.95
CA THR A 312 1.37 39.87 -37.55
C THR A 312 1.96 39.78 -38.95
N ALA A 313 2.59 38.67 -39.31
CA ALA A 313 2.80 38.29 -40.72
C ALA A 313 2.87 36.77 -40.90
N THR A 314 1.92 36.20 -41.64
CA THR A 314 1.88 34.79 -42.04
C THR A 314 2.33 34.67 -43.50
N ILE A 315 3.22 33.74 -43.83
CA ILE A 315 3.45 33.27 -45.21
C ILE A 315 3.61 31.73 -45.18
N GLU A 316 3.02 31.05 -46.16
CA GLU A 316 3.01 29.59 -46.33
C GLU A 316 4.05 29.10 -47.37
N SER A 317 3.90 27.83 -47.81
CA SER A 317 4.47 27.17 -49.00
C SER A 317 5.84 26.48 -48.81
N THR A 318 6.17 25.31 -49.36
CA THR A 318 5.50 24.06 -49.81
C THR A 318 6.59 23.23 -50.51
N ALA A 319 6.86 22.00 -50.07
CA ALA A 319 7.62 20.94 -50.78
C ALA A 319 7.60 19.68 -49.87
N THR A 320 7.23 18.43 -50.22
CA THR A 320 7.31 17.60 -51.45
C THR A 320 8.73 17.55 -52.03
N VAL A 321 9.43 16.42 -52.17
CA VAL A 321 9.07 14.99 -52.38
C VAL A 321 9.99 14.17 -51.42
N GLU A 322 9.89 12.88 -51.10
CA GLU A 322 9.77 11.69 -51.95
C GLU A 322 9.55 10.41 -51.12
N SER A 323 8.79 9.45 -51.66
CA SER A 323 8.60 8.12 -51.06
C SER A 323 8.84 7.03 -52.10
N CYS A 324 9.78 6.12 -51.83
CA CYS A 324 10.13 5.05 -52.75
C CYS A 324 10.22 3.71 -52.00
N ALA A 325 9.78 2.63 -52.63
CA ALA A 325 9.63 1.32 -51.99
C ALA A 325 10.28 0.20 -52.81
N ALA A 326 10.93 -0.74 -52.11
CA ALA A 326 11.27 -2.07 -52.59
C ALA A 326 11.35 -3.01 -51.35
N ALA A 327 10.93 -4.28 -51.28
CA ALA A 327 10.30 -5.28 -52.18
C ALA A 327 11.10 -6.60 -52.21
N GLY A 328 10.97 -7.39 -51.14
CA GLY A 328 11.20 -8.85 -51.14
C GLY A 328 12.66 -9.35 -51.18
N PRO A 329 12.88 -10.69 -51.25
CA PRO A 329 11.89 -11.76 -51.35
C PRO A 329 11.85 -12.74 -50.15
N THR A 330 10.83 -13.60 -50.15
CA THR A 330 10.64 -14.76 -49.25
C THR A 330 11.55 -15.94 -49.58
N ALA A 331 11.88 -16.76 -48.56
CA ALA A 331 12.31 -18.16 -48.75
C ALA A 331 11.72 -19.06 -47.65
N THR A 332 11.06 -20.14 -48.05
CA THR A 332 10.39 -21.13 -47.18
C THR A 332 11.23 -22.39 -46.96
N VAL A 333 11.32 -22.90 -45.73
CA VAL A 333 11.70 -24.29 -45.44
C VAL A 333 10.92 -24.85 -44.24
N GLU A 334 9.99 -25.75 -44.52
CA GLU A 334 9.68 -26.95 -43.70
C GLU A 334 10.48 -28.13 -44.29
N PRO A 335 10.64 -29.32 -43.65
CA PRO A 335 9.79 -29.96 -42.63
C PRO A 335 10.65 -30.45 -41.40
N THR A 336 10.33 -31.40 -40.52
CA THR A 336 9.33 -32.50 -40.43
C THR A 336 8.76 -32.70 -39.02
N ALA A 337 7.61 -33.37 -38.93
CA ALA A 337 7.05 -33.88 -37.68
C ALA A 337 7.64 -35.25 -37.29
N SER A 338 7.44 -35.65 -36.03
CA SER A 338 7.61 -37.04 -35.56
C SER A 338 6.63 -37.32 -34.41
N SER A 339 5.85 -38.38 -34.52
CA SER A 339 4.71 -38.68 -33.64
C SER A 339 5.01 -39.78 -32.61
N GLU A 340 4.31 -39.75 -31.48
CA GLU A 340 4.25 -40.86 -30.52
C GLU A 340 3.63 -42.12 -31.14
N PRO A 341 4.00 -43.32 -30.66
CA PRO A 341 3.16 -44.51 -30.79
C PRO A 341 2.86 -45.21 -29.45
N SER A 342 1.59 -45.59 -29.29
CA SER A 342 1.01 -46.54 -28.31
C SER A 342 -0.44 -46.82 -28.76
N PRO A 343 -1.14 -47.91 -28.35
CA PRO A 343 -0.83 -48.88 -27.30
C PRO A 343 -1.03 -50.38 -27.71
N GLY A 344 -0.96 -51.30 -26.72
CA GLY A 344 -1.48 -52.69 -26.80
C GLY A 344 -0.45 -53.75 -27.20
N GLU A 345 -0.52 -55.02 -26.77
CA GLU A 345 -1.37 -55.73 -25.79
C GLU A 345 -0.56 -56.90 -25.16
N GLY A 346 -1.08 -57.61 -24.13
CA GLY A 346 -0.54 -58.94 -23.74
C GLY A 346 -0.50 -59.32 -22.25
N GLN A 347 -1.55 -59.98 -21.76
CA GLN A 347 -1.56 -60.92 -20.62
C GLN A 347 -1.67 -62.38 -21.16
N PRO A 348 -1.70 -63.50 -20.38
CA PRO A 348 -1.75 -63.70 -18.91
C PRO A 348 -0.50 -64.50 -18.40
N THR A 349 -0.43 -65.42 -17.40
CA THR A 349 -1.40 -66.17 -16.57
C THR A 349 -0.76 -66.74 -15.28
N GLY A 350 -1.52 -66.80 -14.17
CA GLY A 350 -1.28 -67.70 -13.01
C GLY A 350 -0.16 -67.30 -12.03
N GLY A 351 -0.11 -67.82 -10.79
CA GLY A 351 -1.08 -68.66 -10.07
C GLY A 351 -0.42 -69.41 -8.89
N GLY A 352 -0.91 -69.27 -7.65
CA GLY A 352 -0.34 -69.98 -6.49
C GLY A 352 -1.00 -69.64 -5.15
N THR A 353 -1.72 -70.60 -4.57
CA THR A 353 -2.50 -70.46 -3.32
C THR A 353 -1.73 -70.84 -2.06
N THR A 354 -2.11 -70.23 -0.93
CA THR A 354 -2.22 -70.92 0.37
C THR A 354 -3.17 -70.14 1.29
N ALA A 355 -3.75 -70.80 2.30
CA ALA A 355 -5.01 -70.38 2.95
C ALA A 355 -4.90 -70.24 4.50
N PRO A 356 -5.97 -70.26 5.33
CA PRO A 356 -6.37 -69.03 6.04
C PRO A 356 -6.45 -69.15 7.57
N LYS A 357 -6.51 -68.01 8.27
CA LYS A 357 -6.99 -67.94 9.68
C LYS A 357 -7.91 -66.75 9.89
N ALA A 358 -9.18 -67.01 10.21
CA ALA A 358 -10.17 -65.98 10.52
C ALA A 358 -10.13 -65.58 12.00
N LYS A 359 -10.22 -64.27 12.29
CA LYS A 359 -10.56 -63.74 13.63
C LYS A 359 -11.50 -62.53 13.52
N LYS A 360 -12.66 -62.68 14.16
CA LYS A 360 -13.69 -61.69 14.56
C LYS A 360 -13.54 -60.26 14.02
N GLN A 361 -14.53 -59.83 13.23
CA GLN A 361 -14.70 -58.43 12.82
C GLN A 361 -14.98 -57.51 14.02
N LYS A 362 -14.41 -56.31 14.01
CA LYS A 362 -14.93 -55.12 14.72
C LYS A 362 -15.70 -54.26 13.70
N PRO A 363 -16.70 -53.47 14.12
CA PRO A 363 -17.40 -52.57 13.20
C PRO A 363 -16.43 -51.55 12.58
N PRO A 364 -16.60 -51.18 11.30
CA PRO A 364 -15.70 -50.26 10.63
C PRO A 364 -15.81 -48.86 11.23
N LYS A 365 -14.68 -48.31 11.69
CA LYS A 365 -14.59 -46.85 11.91
C LYS A 365 -14.82 -46.14 10.56
N PRO A 366 -15.51 -44.98 10.54
CA PRO A 366 -15.69 -44.22 9.31
C PRO A 366 -14.32 -43.85 8.73
N LYS A 367 -14.12 -44.12 7.43
CA LYS A 367 -12.88 -43.78 6.72
C LYS A 367 -12.79 -42.25 6.59
N GLN A 368 -12.03 -41.61 7.48
CA GLN A 368 -11.63 -40.22 7.28
C GLN A 368 -10.84 -40.13 5.97
N VAL A 369 -11.36 -39.36 5.01
CA VAL A 369 -10.66 -39.07 3.76
C VAL A 369 -9.41 -38.26 4.11
N ALA A 370 -8.24 -38.75 3.69
CA ALA A 370 -6.98 -38.13 4.02
C ALA A 370 -6.80 -36.81 3.26
N LYS A 371 -7.13 -35.69 3.92
CA LYS A 371 -6.94 -34.32 3.41
C LYS A 371 -5.57 -34.17 2.75
N THR A 372 -5.56 -33.60 1.54
CA THR A 372 -4.35 -33.29 0.77
C THR A 372 -3.45 -32.31 1.52
N LYS A 373 -2.18 -32.23 1.13
CA LYS A 373 -1.24 -31.30 1.76
C LYS A 373 -1.73 -29.85 1.67
N LYS A 374 -2.23 -29.42 0.50
CA LYS A 374 -2.81 -28.08 0.32
C LYS A 374 -3.97 -27.80 1.27
N GLU A 375 -4.93 -28.73 1.42
CA GLU A 375 -6.05 -28.55 2.35
C GLU A 375 -5.60 -28.48 3.82
N LYS A 376 -4.54 -29.22 4.21
CA LYS A 376 -3.98 -29.15 5.56
C LYS A 376 -3.26 -27.83 5.83
N ASP A 377 -2.46 -27.35 4.88
CA ASP A 377 -1.76 -26.08 4.98
C ASP A 377 -2.77 -24.90 4.97
N PHE A 378 -3.87 -25.03 4.23
CA PHE A 378 -4.99 -24.08 4.16
C PHE A 378 -5.84 -24.05 5.45
N ASP A 379 -6.27 -25.21 5.96
CA ASP A 379 -6.99 -25.30 7.25
C ASP A 379 -6.13 -24.79 8.42
N LYS A 380 -4.79 -24.95 8.33
CA LYS A 380 -3.87 -24.39 9.32
C LYS A 380 -3.78 -22.86 9.23
N ALA A 381 -3.81 -22.27 8.04
CA ALA A 381 -3.62 -20.84 7.83
C ALA A 381 -4.78 -19.96 8.31
N PHE A 382 -6.00 -20.50 8.39
CA PHE A 382 -7.20 -19.76 8.81
C PHE A 382 -7.84 -20.27 10.11
N ARG A 383 -7.18 -21.21 10.81
CA ARG A 383 -7.72 -21.90 12.00
C ARG A 383 -8.27 -20.94 13.05
N ASP A 384 -7.51 -19.89 13.33
CA ASP A 384 -7.78 -18.95 14.43
C ASP A 384 -8.95 -17.99 14.11
N TYR A 385 -9.42 -17.99 12.85
CA TYR A 385 -10.51 -17.16 12.36
C TYR A 385 -11.80 -17.95 12.08
N PHE A 386 -11.83 -19.28 12.29
CA PHE A 386 -13.01 -20.12 12.07
C PHE A 386 -14.16 -19.90 13.07
N GLN A 387 -13.87 -19.34 14.24
CA GLN A 387 -14.83 -18.97 15.29
C GLN A 387 -14.31 -17.70 15.99
N TYR A 388 -14.33 -16.58 15.28
CA TYR A 388 -13.73 -15.31 15.73
C TYR A 388 -14.80 -14.21 15.84
N SER A 389 -14.70 -13.41 16.91
CA SER A 389 -15.55 -12.24 17.17
C SER A 389 -14.76 -11.20 17.96
N GLU A 390 -14.64 -9.98 17.43
CA GLU A 390 -13.93 -8.87 18.08
C GLU A 390 -14.62 -7.53 17.75
N SER A 391 -14.61 -6.55 18.66
CA SER A 391 -15.23 -5.24 18.43
C SER A 391 -14.56 -4.51 17.27
N ILE A 392 -15.35 -3.94 16.35
CA ILE A 392 -14.82 -3.31 15.12
C ILE A 392 -13.84 -2.17 15.39
N GLY A 393 -13.96 -1.46 16.52
CA GLY A 393 -13.00 -0.42 16.91
C GLY A 393 -11.59 -0.96 17.22
N ASN A 394 -11.49 -2.23 17.63
CA ASN A 394 -10.29 -2.82 18.22
C ASN A 394 -9.58 -3.84 17.31
N VAL A 395 -10.17 -4.23 16.17
CA VAL A 395 -9.59 -5.25 15.28
C VAL A 395 -8.24 -4.79 14.71
N PRO A 396 -7.12 -5.48 14.98
CA PRO A 396 -5.81 -5.08 14.45
C PRO A 396 -5.73 -5.18 12.92
N PRO A 397 -4.99 -4.28 12.23
CA PRO A 397 -4.82 -4.26 10.77
C PRO A 397 -4.51 -5.63 10.14
N HIS A 398 -3.54 -6.36 10.69
CA HIS A 398 -3.15 -7.68 10.17
C HIS A 398 -4.27 -8.72 10.28
N ARG A 399 -5.17 -8.63 11.29
CA ARG A 399 -6.33 -9.53 11.40
C ARG A 399 -7.38 -9.20 10.34
N VAL A 400 -7.63 -7.92 10.05
CA VAL A 400 -8.53 -7.52 8.95
C VAL A 400 -8.04 -8.09 7.61
N LEU A 401 -6.74 -7.95 7.31
CA LEU A 401 -6.16 -8.51 6.09
C LEU A 401 -6.22 -10.03 6.04
N ALA A 402 -5.95 -10.73 7.15
CA ALA A 402 -6.07 -12.19 7.24
C ALA A 402 -7.51 -12.69 7.03
N ILE A 403 -8.50 -12.03 7.64
CA ILE A 403 -9.92 -12.34 7.52
C ILE A 403 -10.40 -12.07 6.08
N ASN A 404 -10.06 -10.92 5.50
CA ASN A 404 -10.38 -10.57 4.11
C ASN A 404 -9.75 -11.57 3.11
N ARG A 405 -8.53 -12.03 3.38
CA ARG A 405 -7.88 -13.10 2.59
C ARG A 405 -8.62 -14.43 2.73
N GLY A 406 -9.05 -14.81 3.94
CA GLY A 406 -9.84 -16.01 4.18
C GLY A 406 -11.21 -15.98 3.50
N GLU A 407 -11.86 -14.81 3.44
CA GLU A 407 -13.10 -14.57 2.71
C GLU A 407 -12.90 -14.68 1.19
N ARG A 408 -11.89 -13.99 0.62
CA ARG A 408 -11.54 -14.13 -0.81
C ARG A 408 -11.18 -15.57 -1.18
N ALA A 409 -10.55 -16.32 -0.27
CA ALA A 409 -10.21 -17.72 -0.44
C ALA A 409 -11.39 -18.68 -0.22
N ARG A 410 -12.59 -18.19 0.16
CA ARG A 410 -13.77 -18.99 0.54
C ARG A 410 -13.54 -19.95 1.71
N ALA A 411 -12.59 -19.64 2.59
CA ALA A 411 -12.39 -20.33 3.87
C ALA A 411 -13.34 -19.82 4.96
N LEU A 412 -13.68 -18.52 4.90
CA LEU A 412 -14.47 -17.81 5.89
C LEU A 412 -15.72 -17.20 5.27
N ARG A 413 -16.79 -17.10 6.07
CA ARG A 413 -17.89 -16.15 5.91
C ARG A 413 -17.71 -15.06 6.96
N VAL A 414 -17.80 -13.80 6.56
CA VAL A 414 -17.64 -12.65 7.47
C VAL A 414 -18.94 -11.85 7.52
N ARG A 415 -19.26 -11.29 8.69
CA ARG A 415 -20.39 -10.38 8.91
C ARG A 415 -20.07 -9.41 10.06
N ILE A 416 -20.88 -8.37 10.22
CA ILE A 416 -20.87 -7.50 11.40
C ILE A 416 -22.13 -7.76 12.24
N ASP A 417 -21.94 -8.19 13.48
CA ASP A 417 -22.99 -8.32 14.47
C ASP A 417 -23.18 -6.97 15.19
N VAL A 418 -24.43 -6.55 15.40
CA VAL A 418 -24.78 -5.23 15.95
C VAL A 418 -25.95 -5.35 16.93
N ASP A 419 -26.05 -4.38 17.84
CA ASP A 419 -27.18 -4.22 18.76
C ASP A 419 -28.44 -3.75 18.00
N LEU A 420 -29.23 -4.71 17.50
CA LEU A 420 -30.48 -4.45 16.78
C LEU A 420 -31.54 -3.81 17.68
N GLU A 421 -31.57 -4.11 18.98
CA GLU A 421 -32.52 -3.49 19.93
C GLU A 421 -32.21 -2.01 20.14
N ALA A 422 -30.93 -1.60 20.11
CA ALA A 422 -30.55 -0.19 20.07
C ALA A 422 -30.90 0.47 18.73
N MET A 423 -30.76 -0.24 17.60
CA MET A 423 -31.12 0.30 16.28
C MET A 423 -32.63 0.49 16.11
N ASP A 424 -33.44 -0.47 16.57
CA ASP A 424 -34.91 -0.39 16.53
C ASP A 424 -35.43 0.82 17.32
N ARG A 425 -34.86 1.12 18.49
CA ARG A 425 -35.21 2.31 19.28
C ARG A 425 -35.01 3.64 18.55
N VAL A 426 -34.15 3.70 17.52
CA VAL A 426 -33.98 4.90 16.68
C VAL A 426 -35.18 5.12 15.75
N ILE A 427 -35.96 4.07 15.44
CA ILE A 427 -37.19 4.17 14.64
C ILE A 427 -38.24 4.97 15.42
N ASP A 428 -38.49 4.62 16.69
CA ASP A 428 -39.38 5.38 17.59
C ASP A 428 -38.83 6.78 17.92
N GLU A 429 -37.51 6.97 17.96
CA GLU A 429 -36.91 8.27 18.31
C GLU A 429 -36.86 9.29 17.15
N LEU A 430 -36.88 8.84 15.89
CA LEU A 430 -36.72 9.71 14.71
C LEU A 430 -37.79 9.56 13.62
N LEU A 431 -38.36 8.38 13.43
CA LEU A 431 -39.21 8.07 12.27
C LEU A 431 -40.71 8.05 12.58
N VAL A 432 -41.10 7.68 13.81
CA VAL A 432 -42.50 7.42 14.18
C VAL A 432 -42.85 8.10 15.50
N SER A 433 -43.82 9.01 15.50
CA SER A 433 -44.35 9.59 16.75
C SER A 433 -45.19 8.53 17.49
N PRO A 434 -45.08 8.42 18.83
CA PRO A 434 -45.90 7.50 19.63
C PRO A 434 -47.42 7.74 19.51
N GLU A 435 -47.82 8.97 19.19
CA GLU A 435 -49.20 9.40 19.02
C GLU A 435 -49.75 9.17 17.60
N HIS A 436 -48.92 8.69 16.66
CA HIS A 436 -49.32 8.50 15.27
C HIS A 436 -50.36 7.36 15.13
N PRO A 437 -51.53 7.57 14.48
CA PRO A 437 -52.59 6.57 14.39
C PRO A 437 -52.12 5.20 13.85
N HIS A 438 -51.14 5.22 12.95
CA HIS A 438 -50.60 4.05 12.26
C HIS A 438 -49.16 3.73 12.67
N ALA A 439 -48.80 4.00 13.93
CA ALA A 439 -47.44 3.85 14.43
C ALA A 439 -46.83 2.47 14.12
N ASP A 440 -47.58 1.38 14.28
CA ASP A 440 -47.05 0.02 14.07
C ASP A 440 -46.78 -0.32 12.60
N PHE A 441 -47.60 0.19 11.66
CA PHE A 441 -47.32 0.10 10.24
C PHE A 441 -46.05 0.88 9.87
N LEU A 442 -45.89 2.11 10.40
CA LEU A 442 -44.68 2.91 10.19
C LEU A 442 -43.44 2.29 10.85
N ARG A 443 -43.56 1.64 12.02
CA ARG A 443 -42.50 0.83 12.64
C ARG A 443 -42.08 -0.33 11.75
N GLY A 444 -43.05 -1.03 11.14
CA GLY A 444 -42.79 -2.06 10.13
C GLY A 444 -41.98 -1.52 8.95
N CYS A 445 -42.37 -0.38 8.39
CA CYS A 445 -41.64 0.31 7.33
C CYS A 445 -40.23 0.76 7.78
N GLY A 446 -40.08 1.22 9.03
CA GLY A 446 -38.79 1.58 9.63
C GLY A 446 -37.86 0.38 9.82
N ARG A 447 -38.39 -0.78 10.20
CA ARG A 447 -37.64 -2.04 10.31
C ARG A 447 -37.21 -2.58 8.95
N ASP A 448 -38.06 -2.48 7.93
CA ASP A 448 -37.71 -2.79 6.55
C ASP A 448 -36.60 -1.84 6.03
N ALA A 449 -36.73 -0.54 6.26
CA ALA A 449 -35.68 0.44 5.95
C ALA A 449 -34.35 0.10 6.64
N LEU A 450 -34.39 -0.18 7.94
CA LEU A 450 -33.22 -0.56 8.74
C LEU A 450 -32.54 -1.83 8.18
N THR A 451 -33.30 -2.93 8.08
CA THR A 451 -32.74 -4.27 7.81
C THR A 451 -32.40 -4.50 6.34
N ARG A 452 -33.22 -4.01 5.40
CA ARG A 452 -33.07 -4.27 3.97
C ARG A 452 -32.25 -3.20 3.24
N LEU A 453 -32.28 -1.94 3.70
CA LEU A 453 -31.69 -0.81 2.97
C LEU A 453 -30.49 -0.16 3.71
N VAL A 454 -30.62 0.15 5.00
CA VAL A 454 -29.59 0.89 5.74
C VAL A 454 -28.46 0.00 6.26
N LEU A 455 -28.77 -1.05 7.03
CA LEU A 455 -27.78 -1.91 7.68
C LEU A 455 -26.83 -2.60 6.67
N PRO A 456 -27.30 -3.18 5.54
CA PRO A 456 -26.42 -3.73 4.51
C PRO A 456 -25.58 -2.66 3.81
N GLY A 457 -25.94 -1.38 3.91
CA GLY A 457 -25.12 -0.24 3.51
C GLY A 457 -24.02 0.04 4.53
N LEU A 458 -24.40 0.25 5.79
CA LEU A 458 -23.46 0.58 6.87
C LEU A 458 -22.45 -0.54 7.14
N GLU A 459 -22.85 -1.82 7.02
CA GLU A 459 -21.92 -2.96 7.11
C GLU A 459 -20.85 -2.89 6.01
N ARG A 460 -21.24 -2.60 4.75
CA ARG A 460 -20.29 -2.44 3.64
C ARG A 460 -19.38 -1.24 3.85
N ASP A 461 -19.91 -0.12 4.35
CA ASP A 461 -19.12 1.07 4.65
C ASP A 461 -18.07 0.79 5.75
N VAL A 462 -18.44 0.07 6.81
CA VAL A 462 -17.50 -0.31 7.90
C VAL A 462 -16.52 -1.40 7.46
N ARG A 463 -16.95 -2.47 6.77
CA ARG A 463 -16.05 -3.49 6.20
C ARG A 463 -15.03 -2.83 5.25
N ARG A 464 -15.46 -1.84 4.47
CA ARG A 464 -14.56 -1.03 3.64
C ARG A 464 -13.63 -0.18 4.49
N GLU A 465 -14.10 0.56 5.49
CA GLU A 465 -13.25 1.42 6.32
C GLU A 465 -12.17 0.62 7.06
N LEU A 466 -12.53 -0.51 7.66
CA LEU A 466 -11.58 -1.43 8.28
C LEU A 466 -10.51 -1.89 7.28
N THR A 467 -10.92 -2.16 6.03
CA THR A 467 -9.99 -2.57 4.96
C THR A 467 -9.10 -1.42 4.49
N ASP A 468 -9.65 -0.23 4.24
CA ASP A 468 -8.90 0.95 3.80
C ASP A 468 -7.91 1.41 4.89
N ARG A 469 -8.29 1.33 6.18
CA ARG A 469 -7.39 1.54 7.34
C ARG A 469 -6.28 0.48 7.40
N ALA A 470 -6.64 -0.80 7.29
CA ALA A 470 -5.68 -1.89 7.40
C ALA A 470 -4.69 -1.94 6.23
N GLU A 471 -5.12 -1.61 5.01
CA GLU A 471 -4.23 -1.44 3.87
C GLU A 471 -3.28 -0.25 4.02
N THR A 472 -3.76 0.88 4.56
CA THR A 472 -2.91 2.07 4.81
C THR A 472 -1.81 1.75 5.82
N HIS A 473 -2.18 1.21 7.00
CA HIS A 473 -1.22 0.80 8.04
C HIS A 473 -0.19 -0.22 7.51
N ALA A 474 -0.64 -1.24 6.77
CA ALA A 474 0.27 -2.23 6.21
C ALA A 474 1.23 -1.61 5.17
N VAL A 475 0.76 -0.68 4.34
CA VAL A 475 1.61 0.08 3.40
C VAL A 475 2.63 0.95 4.14
N GLU A 476 2.26 1.57 5.27
CA GLU A 476 3.18 2.35 6.13
C GLU A 476 4.29 1.47 6.76
N VAL A 477 3.94 0.27 7.24
CA VAL A 477 4.93 -0.73 7.71
C VAL A 477 5.85 -1.19 6.56
N PHE A 478 5.28 -1.50 5.39
CA PHE A 478 6.07 -1.89 4.21
C PHE A 478 6.99 -0.77 3.73
N ALA A 479 6.55 0.49 3.83
CA ALA A 479 7.34 1.66 3.48
C ALA A 479 8.58 1.80 4.37
N ARG A 480 8.45 1.55 5.67
CA ARG A 480 9.57 1.55 6.62
C ARG A 480 10.51 0.37 6.39
N ASN A 481 9.98 -0.85 6.24
CA ASN A 481 10.78 -2.03 5.90
C ASN A 481 11.55 -1.84 4.57
N LEU A 482 10.93 -1.23 3.54
CA LEU A 482 11.60 -0.90 2.29
C LEU A 482 12.69 0.17 2.48
N ARG A 483 12.42 1.23 3.26
CA ARG A 483 13.41 2.27 3.58
C ARG A 483 14.65 1.65 4.23
N ASN A 484 14.45 0.80 5.24
CA ASN A 484 15.54 0.18 5.98
C ASN A 484 16.36 -0.77 5.09
N LEU A 485 15.72 -1.47 4.15
CA LEU A 485 16.40 -2.31 3.16
C LEU A 485 17.20 -1.49 2.11
N LEU A 486 16.66 -0.35 1.64
CA LEU A 486 17.31 0.52 0.66
C LEU A 486 18.47 1.34 1.25
N LEU A 487 18.39 1.69 2.53
CA LEU A 487 19.42 2.49 3.22
C LEU A 487 20.51 1.63 3.89
N GLN A 488 20.54 0.32 3.69
CA GLN A 488 21.64 -0.54 4.16
C GLN A 488 23.01 -0.01 3.67
N PRO A 489 24.07 -0.03 4.50
CA PRO A 489 25.36 0.50 4.11
C PRO A 489 25.99 -0.26 2.92
N PRO A 490 26.53 0.45 1.91
CA PRO A 490 27.16 -0.16 0.73
C PRO A 490 28.56 -0.70 1.06
N VAL A 491 28.85 -1.95 0.70
CA VAL A 491 30.20 -2.54 0.83
C VAL A 491 31.02 -2.23 -0.42
N ARG A 492 31.46 -0.98 -0.51
CA ARG A 492 32.29 -0.44 -1.61
C ARG A 492 33.69 -1.09 -1.66
N ASP A 493 34.35 -0.91 -2.79
CA ASP A 493 35.78 -1.19 -3.02
C ASP A 493 36.20 -2.65 -2.71
N ARG A 494 35.27 -3.59 -2.87
CA ARG A 494 35.50 -5.03 -2.65
C ARG A 494 34.97 -5.88 -3.80
N ARG A 495 35.79 -6.85 -4.20
CA ARG A 495 35.44 -7.94 -5.10
C ARG A 495 34.66 -9.01 -4.36
N VAL A 496 33.59 -9.53 -4.97
CA VAL A 496 32.57 -10.34 -4.31
C VAL A 496 32.39 -11.69 -4.99
N LEU A 497 32.37 -12.79 -4.21
CA LEU A 497 31.81 -14.06 -4.66
C LEU A 497 30.33 -14.11 -4.27
N ALA A 498 29.41 -13.86 -5.21
CA ALA A 498 27.99 -14.03 -4.97
C ALA A 498 27.54 -15.48 -5.20
N ILE A 499 26.63 -15.94 -4.34
CA ILE A 499 26.12 -17.31 -4.31
C ILE A 499 24.59 -17.29 -4.29
N ASP A 500 23.97 -17.70 -5.39
CA ASP A 500 22.54 -18.05 -5.49
C ASP A 500 22.34 -19.49 -4.98
N PRO A 501 21.70 -19.74 -3.83
CA PRO A 501 21.59 -21.08 -3.26
C PRO A 501 20.67 -22.00 -4.08
N GLY A 502 21.08 -23.26 -4.27
CA GLY A 502 20.23 -24.24 -4.92
C GLY A 502 20.60 -25.69 -4.64
N PHE A 503 19.58 -26.51 -4.40
CA PHE A 503 19.74 -27.96 -4.17
C PHE A 503 19.97 -28.73 -5.48
N LYS A 504 18.90 -29.05 -6.22
CA LYS A 504 18.97 -29.92 -7.41
C LYS A 504 19.66 -29.24 -8.60
N SER A 505 19.47 -27.94 -8.78
CA SER A 505 20.06 -27.12 -9.85
C SER A 505 21.44 -26.56 -9.49
N GLY A 506 22.01 -26.94 -8.34
CA GLY A 506 23.25 -26.38 -7.80
C GLY A 506 23.12 -24.92 -7.36
N CYS A 507 24.13 -24.46 -6.62
CA CYS A 507 24.36 -23.05 -6.36
C CYS A 507 25.07 -22.42 -7.56
N LYS A 508 24.72 -21.18 -7.93
CA LYS A 508 25.50 -20.43 -8.92
C LYS A 508 26.50 -19.57 -8.18
N LEU A 509 27.75 -19.70 -8.60
CA LEU A 509 28.88 -18.88 -8.16
C LEU A 509 29.07 -17.76 -9.17
N VAL A 510 29.22 -16.53 -8.71
CA VAL A 510 29.36 -15.34 -9.55
C VAL A 510 30.43 -14.44 -8.95
N ALA A 511 31.58 -14.32 -9.61
CA ALA A 511 32.66 -13.43 -9.21
C ALA A 511 32.44 -12.03 -9.80
N LEU A 512 32.39 -11.02 -8.94
CA LEU A 512 32.27 -9.61 -9.33
C LEU A 512 33.53 -8.81 -8.97
N ASP A 513 33.90 -7.85 -9.82
CA ASP A 513 34.87 -6.80 -9.46
C ASP A 513 34.25 -5.76 -8.49
N GLU A 514 35.08 -4.84 -8.01
CA GLU A 514 34.70 -3.72 -7.13
C GLU A 514 33.63 -2.76 -7.70
N PHE A 515 33.37 -2.80 -9.00
CA PHE A 515 32.34 -2.00 -9.69
C PHE A 515 31.06 -2.79 -10.01
N GLY A 516 31.02 -4.09 -9.69
CA GLY A 516 29.88 -4.96 -9.96
C GLY A 516 29.82 -5.49 -11.40
N ASN A 517 30.93 -5.50 -12.13
CA ASN A 517 31.07 -6.20 -13.41
C ASN A 517 31.30 -7.70 -13.17
N LEU A 518 30.81 -8.54 -14.08
CA LEU A 518 30.95 -10.00 -14.00
C LEU A 518 32.33 -10.45 -14.52
N LEU A 519 33.16 -10.99 -13.63
CA LEU A 519 34.47 -11.56 -13.95
C LEU A 519 34.37 -13.02 -14.40
N GLU A 520 33.64 -13.86 -13.65
CA GLU A 520 33.45 -15.29 -13.93
C GLU A 520 32.16 -15.81 -13.29
N HIS A 521 31.52 -16.82 -13.87
CA HIS A 521 30.43 -17.56 -13.23
C HIS A 521 30.58 -19.08 -13.35
N SER A 522 29.97 -19.82 -12.43
CA SER A 522 29.94 -21.28 -12.44
C SER A 522 28.79 -21.86 -11.63
N VAL A 523 28.66 -23.19 -11.63
CA VAL A 523 27.71 -23.93 -10.79
C VAL A 523 28.47 -24.89 -9.88
N ALA A 524 28.13 -24.90 -8.59
CA ALA A 524 28.68 -25.82 -7.60
C ALA A 524 27.56 -26.59 -6.88
N HIS A 525 27.80 -27.85 -6.54
CA HIS A 525 26.79 -28.72 -5.94
C HIS A 525 27.09 -29.00 -4.46
N MET A 526 26.28 -28.43 -3.57
CA MET A 526 26.35 -28.69 -2.13
C MET A 526 25.88 -30.11 -1.76
N VAL A 527 25.04 -30.71 -2.60
CA VAL A 527 24.41 -32.02 -2.43
C VAL A 527 24.71 -32.93 -3.62
N GLY A 528 25.11 -34.17 -3.36
CA GLY A 528 25.61 -35.11 -4.35
C GLY A 528 26.61 -36.09 -3.73
N SER A 529 27.41 -36.76 -4.56
CA SER A 529 28.59 -37.52 -4.11
C SER A 529 29.62 -36.59 -3.46
N GLU A 530 30.49 -37.15 -2.61
CA GLU A 530 31.56 -36.37 -1.95
C GLU A 530 32.51 -35.73 -2.96
N GLU A 531 32.86 -36.45 -4.02
CA GLU A 531 33.65 -35.97 -5.15
C GLU A 531 33.06 -34.68 -5.77
N ARG A 532 31.74 -34.67 -6.07
CA ARG A 532 31.06 -33.50 -6.67
C ARG A 532 30.92 -32.33 -5.69
N ARG A 533 30.89 -32.61 -4.38
CA ARG A 533 30.93 -31.59 -3.31
C ARG A 533 32.33 -30.98 -3.16
N ALA A 534 33.38 -31.81 -3.26
CA ALA A 534 34.78 -31.41 -3.20
C ALA A 534 35.21 -30.63 -4.45
N GLU A 535 34.80 -31.08 -5.64
CA GLU A 535 34.94 -30.34 -6.90
C GLU A 535 34.35 -28.93 -6.78
N GLY A 536 33.13 -28.82 -6.24
CA GLY A 536 32.50 -27.52 -5.98
C GLY A 536 33.31 -26.63 -5.04
N LYS A 537 33.83 -27.17 -3.93
CA LYS A 537 34.65 -26.40 -2.99
C LYS A 537 35.94 -25.91 -3.65
N ARG A 538 36.67 -26.81 -4.30
CA ARG A 538 37.88 -26.49 -5.06
C ARG A 538 37.62 -25.36 -6.06
N LYS A 539 36.54 -25.46 -6.85
CA LYS A 539 36.20 -24.43 -7.84
C LYS A 539 35.88 -23.07 -7.24
N ALA A 540 35.17 -23.03 -6.11
CA ALA A 540 34.94 -21.79 -5.39
C ALA A 540 36.26 -21.20 -4.85
N ALA A 541 37.16 -22.03 -4.33
CA ALA A 541 38.47 -21.59 -3.84
C ALA A 541 39.41 -21.10 -4.96
N GLU A 542 39.35 -21.72 -6.14
CA GLU A 542 40.03 -21.29 -7.37
C GLU A 542 39.51 -19.90 -7.79
N MET A 543 38.19 -19.70 -7.92
CA MET A 543 37.59 -18.40 -8.25
C MET A 543 37.98 -17.30 -7.25
N VAL A 544 37.96 -17.60 -5.94
CA VAL A 544 38.34 -16.62 -4.90
C VAL A 544 39.80 -16.20 -5.01
N ARG A 545 40.72 -17.15 -5.25
CA ARG A 545 42.16 -16.86 -5.43
C ARG A 545 42.44 -16.12 -6.73
N GLN A 546 41.89 -16.58 -7.84
CA GLN A 546 42.12 -16.04 -9.17
C GLN A 546 41.66 -14.57 -9.30
N HIS A 547 40.48 -14.26 -8.76
CA HIS A 547 39.88 -12.93 -8.88
C HIS A 547 40.06 -12.04 -7.64
N GLN A 548 40.81 -12.50 -6.64
CA GLN A 548 41.10 -11.80 -5.38
C GLN A 548 39.83 -11.35 -4.63
N LEU A 549 38.88 -12.28 -4.48
CA LEU A 549 37.55 -12.00 -3.91
C LEU A 549 37.63 -11.86 -2.38
N ALA A 550 37.30 -10.67 -1.87
CA ALA A 550 37.47 -10.33 -0.45
C ALA A 550 36.30 -10.77 0.46
N VAL A 551 35.13 -11.06 -0.13
CA VAL A 551 33.90 -11.40 0.60
C VAL A 551 33.00 -12.34 -0.20
N VAL A 552 32.26 -13.20 0.51
CA VAL A 552 31.22 -14.07 -0.08
C VAL A 552 29.83 -13.54 0.27
N ALA A 553 29.00 -13.25 -0.74
CA ALA A 553 27.60 -12.86 -0.58
C ALA A 553 26.68 -14.07 -0.80
N VAL A 554 25.86 -14.44 0.18
CA VAL A 554 24.98 -15.63 0.12
C VAL A 554 23.51 -15.19 0.09
N GLY A 555 22.75 -15.57 -0.93
CA GLY A 555 21.31 -15.31 -0.99
C GLY A 555 20.54 -15.95 0.18
N ASN A 556 19.52 -15.27 0.70
CA ASN A 556 18.75 -15.71 1.87
C ASN A 556 17.60 -16.70 1.60
N GLY A 557 17.48 -17.24 0.39
CA GLY A 557 16.37 -18.09 -0.04
C GLY A 557 16.61 -19.60 0.03
N THR A 558 16.17 -20.32 -1.01
CA THR A 558 15.90 -21.77 -0.94
C THR A 558 17.18 -22.61 -0.93
N GLY A 559 17.70 -22.86 0.27
CA GLY A 559 18.95 -23.56 0.49
C GLY A 559 20.07 -22.69 1.06
N CYS A 560 19.79 -21.42 1.38
CA CYS A 560 20.71 -20.49 2.06
C CYS A 560 21.49 -21.19 3.19
N ARG A 561 20.80 -21.89 4.10
CA ARG A 561 21.43 -22.57 5.23
C ARG A 561 22.43 -23.68 4.85
N ALA A 562 22.23 -24.35 3.72
CA ALA A 562 23.20 -25.31 3.20
C ALA A 562 24.39 -24.60 2.55
N ALA A 563 24.16 -23.43 1.94
CA ALA A 563 25.22 -22.59 1.38
C ALA A 563 26.07 -21.94 2.48
N GLU A 564 25.47 -21.42 3.55
CA GLU A 564 26.19 -20.94 4.75
C GLU A 564 27.12 -22.02 5.30
N GLN A 565 26.67 -23.28 5.43
CA GLN A 565 27.51 -24.36 5.96
C GLN A 565 28.65 -24.69 4.99
N TRP A 566 28.34 -24.82 3.71
CA TRP A 566 29.32 -25.14 2.67
C TRP A 566 30.38 -24.03 2.51
N VAL A 567 29.99 -22.76 2.66
CA VAL A 567 30.89 -21.60 2.71
C VAL A 567 31.67 -21.54 4.02
N SER A 568 31.04 -21.79 5.16
CA SER A 568 31.71 -21.79 6.47
C SER A 568 32.80 -22.87 6.53
N ASP A 569 32.51 -24.07 6.00
CA ASP A 569 33.54 -25.09 5.80
C ASP A 569 34.68 -24.55 4.90
N LEU A 570 34.34 -23.99 3.73
CA LEU A 570 35.31 -23.51 2.73
C LEU A 570 36.25 -22.42 3.29
N LEU A 571 35.72 -21.54 4.14
CA LEU A 571 36.49 -20.52 4.85
C LEU A 571 37.36 -21.10 5.96
N ALA A 572 36.98 -22.25 6.54
CA ALA A 572 37.75 -22.94 7.56
C ALA A 572 38.81 -23.90 6.99
N THR A 573 38.62 -24.42 5.77
CA THR A 573 39.57 -25.33 5.08
C THR A 573 40.34 -24.66 3.95
N ASP A 574 39.67 -24.37 2.84
CA ASP A 574 40.32 -24.07 1.56
C ASP A 574 40.73 -22.59 1.42
N LEU A 575 40.23 -21.69 2.27
CA LEU A 575 40.42 -20.23 2.22
C LEU A 575 40.86 -19.60 3.56
N ALA A 576 41.29 -20.42 4.53
CA ALA A 576 41.64 -19.96 5.89
C ALA A 576 42.81 -18.96 5.91
N ASP A 577 43.67 -19.01 4.90
CA ASP A 577 44.82 -18.14 4.64
C ASP A 577 44.45 -16.71 4.19
N LEU A 578 43.29 -16.52 3.57
CA LEU A 578 42.99 -15.31 2.78
C LEU A 578 42.17 -14.25 3.51
N GLY A 579 41.89 -14.41 4.81
CA GLY A 579 41.14 -13.41 5.59
C GLY A 579 39.65 -13.30 5.26
N VAL A 580 39.14 -14.03 4.27
CA VAL A 580 37.77 -13.93 3.73
C VAL A 580 36.70 -14.20 4.81
N SER A 581 35.51 -13.63 4.59
CA SER A 581 34.30 -13.77 5.39
C SER A 581 33.07 -13.82 4.48
N TYR A 582 31.91 -14.22 5.02
CA TYR A 582 30.65 -14.27 4.28
C TYR A 582 29.57 -13.39 4.92
N VAL A 583 28.56 -13.01 4.14
CA VAL A 583 27.41 -12.24 4.59
C VAL A 583 26.15 -12.73 3.88
N VAL A 584 25.03 -12.78 4.61
CA VAL A 584 23.73 -13.17 4.06
C VAL A 584 23.04 -11.93 3.50
N VAL A 585 22.61 -12.00 2.24
CA VAL A 585 22.02 -10.89 1.48
C VAL A 585 20.58 -11.23 1.13
N ASN A 586 19.69 -10.23 1.22
CA ASN A 586 18.30 -10.39 0.83
C ASN A 586 18.18 -10.60 -0.68
N GLU A 587 17.72 -11.77 -1.13
CA GLU A 587 17.53 -12.09 -2.56
C GLU A 587 16.13 -11.73 -3.09
N ALA A 588 15.25 -11.17 -2.26
CA ALA A 588 13.87 -10.85 -2.66
C ALA A 588 13.82 -10.01 -3.95
N GLY A 589 13.04 -10.47 -4.93
CA GLY A 589 12.93 -9.84 -6.26
C GLY A 589 14.12 -10.10 -7.20
N ALA A 590 15.19 -10.80 -6.82
CA ALA A 590 16.32 -11.09 -7.73
C ALA A 590 15.89 -11.93 -8.95
N SER A 591 14.94 -12.84 -8.77
CA SER A 591 14.29 -13.61 -9.84
C SER A 591 13.37 -12.76 -10.73
N VAL A 592 12.82 -11.67 -10.19
CA VAL A 592 12.02 -10.69 -10.96
C VAL A 592 12.95 -9.82 -11.81
N TYR A 593 14.06 -9.34 -11.24
CA TYR A 593 15.13 -8.67 -12.00
C TYR A 593 15.68 -9.57 -13.12
N SER A 594 16.07 -10.81 -12.80
CA SER A 594 16.79 -11.68 -13.74
C SER A 594 15.94 -12.19 -14.91
N THR A 595 14.61 -12.11 -14.79
CA THR A 595 13.64 -12.40 -15.85
C THR A 595 13.05 -11.13 -16.49
N SER A 596 13.26 -9.95 -15.93
CA SER A 596 12.77 -8.66 -16.44
C SER A 596 13.32 -8.31 -17.83
N ARG A 597 12.81 -7.22 -18.42
CA ARG A 597 13.39 -6.62 -19.63
C ARG A 597 14.77 -6.02 -19.32
N LEU A 598 14.87 -5.16 -18.29
CA LEU A 598 16.10 -4.47 -17.91
C LEU A 598 17.26 -5.44 -17.63
N GLY A 599 17.02 -6.55 -16.93
CA GLY A 599 18.06 -7.55 -16.68
C GLY A 599 18.58 -8.20 -17.97
N ARG A 600 17.73 -8.39 -19.00
CA ARG A 600 18.17 -8.87 -20.32
C ARG A 600 18.90 -7.81 -21.13
N GLU A 601 18.67 -6.53 -20.85
CA GLU A 601 19.36 -5.41 -21.51
C GLU A 601 20.72 -5.12 -20.87
N GLU A 602 20.86 -5.22 -19.54
CA GLU A 602 22.15 -5.13 -18.84
C GLU A 602 23.05 -6.36 -19.10
N LEU A 603 22.46 -7.55 -19.21
CA LEU A 603 23.18 -8.83 -19.25
C LEU A 603 22.56 -9.78 -20.30
N PRO A 604 22.63 -9.45 -21.61
CA PRO A 604 21.98 -10.21 -22.69
C PRO A 604 22.59 -11.60 -22.94
N GLN A 605 23.90 -11.76 -22.74
CA GLN A 605 24.64 -13.00 -23.01
C GLN A 605 24.51 -14.06 -21.91
N TYR A 606 23.83 -13.75 -20.80
CA TYR A 606 23.70 -14.63 -19.63
C TYR A 606 22.25 -15.10 -19.42
N ASP A 607 22.07 -16.24 -18.76
CA ASP A 607 20.74 -16.74 -18.41
C ASP A 607 20.19 -16.10 -17.10
N ALA A 608 18.93 -16.38 -16.78
CA ALA A 608 18.23 -15.81 -15.63
C ALA A 608 18.76 -16.29 -14.27
N THR A 609 19.57 -17.34 -14.19
CA THR A 609 20.20 -17.81 -12.95
C THR A 609 21.50 -17.06 -12.68
N VAL A 610 22.36 -16.87 -13.70
CA VAL A 610 23.57 -16.04 -13.60
C VAL A 610 23.20 -14.59 -13.31
N ARG A 611 22.19 -14.03 -13.99
CA ARG A 611 21.66 -12.69 -13.70
C ARG A 611 21.12 -12.54 -12.27
N GLY A 612 20.57 -13.61 -11.69
CA GLY A 612 20.15 -13.63 -10.28
C GLY A 612 21.32 -13.51 -9.32
N GLY A 613 22.37 -14.32 -9.53
CA GLY A 613 23.61 -14.25 -8.75
C GLY A 613 24.34 -12.91 -8.85
N VAL A 614 24.37 -12.28 -10.03
CA VAL A 614 24.91 -10.92 -10.19
C VAL A 614 24.14 -9.90 -9.34
N SER A 615 22.80 -10.00 -9.28
CA SER A 615 22.00 -9.11 -8.42
C SER A 615 22.30 -9.31 -6.94
N ILE A 616 22.49 -10.56 -6.48
CA ILE A 616 22.88 -10.87 -5.08
C ILE A 616 24.22 -10.20 -4.73
N GLY A 617 25.21 -10.25 -5.62
CA GLY A 617 26.51 -9.59 -5.39
C GLY A 617 26.42 -8.06 -5.39
N ARG A 618 25.75 -7.48 -6.39
CA ARG A 618 25.58 -6.02 -6.51
C ARG A 618 24.79 -5.41 -5.35
N ARG A 619 23.82 -6.13 -4.79
CA ARG A 619 23.10 -5.72 -3.56
C ARG A 619 24.02 -5.56 -2.35
N LEU A 620 25.11 -6.33 -2.25
CA LEU A 620 26.09 -6.13 -1.18
C LEU A 620 26.93 -4.88 -1.41
N GLN A 621 27.29 -4.60 -2.67
CA GLN A 621 28.14 -3.48 -3.06
C GLN A 621 27.40 -2.14 -2.95
N ASP A 622 26.16 -2.06 -3.46
CA ASP A 622 25.23 -0.96 -3.16
C ASP A 622 23.76 -1.44 -3.21
N PRO A 623 23.12 -1.64 -2.03
CA PRO A 623 21.72 -2.06 -1.93
C PRO A 623 20.77 -1.15 -2.72
N LEU A 624 20.98 0.17 -2.65
CA LEU A 624 20.09 1.16 -3.27
C LEU A 624 20.15 1.03 -4.80
N SER A 625 21.34 1.12 -5.38
CA SER A 625 21.56 1.16 -6.84
C SER A 625 21.15 -0.12 -7.58
N GLU A 626 21.09 -1.27 -6.90
CA GLU A 626 20.62 -2.53 -7.47
C GLU A 626 19.11 -2.78 -7.20
N LEU A 627 18.58 -2.40 -6.03
CA LEU A 627 17.15 -2.62 -5.71
C LEU A 627 16.21 -1.71 -6.50
N VAL A 628 16.61 -0.48 -6.86
CA VAL A 628 15.79 0.45 -7.69
C VAL A 628 15.48 -0.09 -9.10
N LYS A 629 16.17 -1.15 -9.55
CA LYS A 629 15.95 -1.84 -10.83
C LYS A 629 14.69 -2.71 -10.84
N ILE A 630 14.07 -2.93 -9.68
CA ILE A 630 12.91 -3.79 -9.48
C ILE A 630 11.69 -2.89 -9.19
N ASP A 631 10.51 -3.27 -9.71
CA ASP A 631 9.25 -2.64 -9.29
C ASP A 631 9.08 -2.86 -7.77
N PRO A 632 9.02 -1.80 -6.94
CA PRO A 632 9.05 -1.95 -5.48
C PRO A 632 7.95 -2.86 -4.92
N ALA A 633 6.80 -2.95 -5.59
CA ALA A 633 5.71 -3.86 -5.20
C ALA A 633 6.07 -5.35 -5.33
N ASN A 634 7.19 -5.70 -5.98
CA ASN A 634 7.74 -7.06 -6.09
C ASN A 634 8.95 -7.32 -5.16
N ILE A 635 9.42 -6.32 -4.42
CA ILE A 635 10.39 -6.53 -3.33
C ILE A 635 9.60 -6.98 -2.11
N GLY A 636 9.94 -8.13 -1.50
CA GLY A 636 9.22 -8.65 -0.35
C GLY A 636 9.52 -7.86 0.92
N VAL A 637 8.58 -7.01 1.36
CA VAL A 637 8.75 -6.04 2.47
C VAL A 637 7.70 -6.17 3.57
N GLY A 638 6.81 -7.16 3.49
CA GLY A 638 5.96 -7.54 4.62
C GLY A 638 4.92 -8.64 4.34
N MET A 639 4.21 -9.03 5.40
CA MET A 639 3.11 -10.01 5.31
C MET A 639 1.89 -9.39 4.62
N TYR A 640 1.14 -10.18 3.86
CA TYR A 640 -0.08 -9.74 3.15
C TYR A 640 0.16 -8.67 2.05
N GLN A 641 1.40 -8.49 1.57
CA GLN A 641 1.73 -7.53 0.51
C GLN A 641 0.91 -7.74 -0.79
N HIS A 642 0.68 -8.99 -1.20
CA HIS A 642 -0.16 -9.32 -2.36
C HIS A 642 -1.68 -9.24 -2.09
N ASP A 643 -2.09 -9.00 -0.85
CA ASP A 643 -3.49 -8.93 -0.45
C ASP A 643 -4.08 -7.49 -0.54
N ILE A 644 -3.23 -6.48 -0.77
CA ILE A 644 -3.54 -5.03 -0.85
C ILE A 644 -3.82 -4.58 -2.30
N LYS A 645 -4.62 -3.52 -2.49
CA LYS A 645 -4.76 -2.77 -3.76
C LYS A 645 -3.41 -2.38 -4.38
N ALA A 646 -2.99 -3.09 -5.44
CA ALA A 646 -1.66 -2.98 -6.05
C ALA A 646 -1.23 -1.56 -6.48
N LYS A 647 -2.16 -0.68 -6.90
CA LYS A 647 -1.82 0.72 -7.21
C LYS A 647 -1.36 1.49 -5.96
N HIS A 648 -2.13 1.43 -4.87
CA HIS A 648 -1.81 2.12 -3.62
C HIS A 648 -0.46 1.67 -3.05
N LEU A 649 -0.20 0.35 -3.11
CA LEU A 649 1.08 -0.23 -2.77
C LEU A 649 2.23 0.34 -3.61
N ARG A 650 2.12 0.34 -4.95
CA ARG A 650 3.18 0.87 -5.81
C ARG A 650 3.40 2.36 -5.58
N ASP A 651 2.34 3.18 -5.65
CA ASP A 651 2.43 4.64 -5.53
C ASP A 651 3.15 5.06 -4.22
N SER A 652 2.91 4.33 -3.12
CA SER A 652 3.59 4.58 -1.84
C SER A 652 5.02 4.05 -1.79
N LEU A 653 5.29 2.85 -2.32
CA LEU A 653 6.65 2.30 -2.29
C LEU A 653 7.59 3.04 -3.26
N ASP A 654 7.13 3.48 -4.43
CA ASP A 654 7.89 4.36 -5.34
C ASP A 654 8.24 5.71 -4.66
N ALA A 655 7.34 6.25 -3.83
CA ALA A 655 7.61 7.45 -3.04
C ALA A 655 8.71 7.22 -1.99
N VAL A 656 8.80 6.03 -1.39
CA VAL A 656 9.90 5.62 -0.49
C VAL A 656 11.21 5.48 -1.26
N VAL A 657 11.20 4.88 -2.46
CA VAL A 657 12.42 4.80 -3.28
C VAL A 657 12.92 6.21 -3.60
N SER A 658 12.03 7.11 -4.04
CA SER A 658 12.41 8.51 -4.29
C SER A 658 12.95 9.22 -3.03
N SER A 659 12.35 9.00 -1.85
CA SER A 659 12.91 9.50 -0.58
C SER A 659 14.34 9.01 -0.36
N CYS A 660 14.59 7.70 -0.48
CA CYS A 660 15.91 7.11 -0.23
C CYS A 660 16.95 7.60 -1.24
N VAL A 661 16.60 7.68 -2.52
CA VAL A 661 17.48 8.17 -3.61
C VAL A 661 17.85 9.64 -3.42
N ASN A 662 16.92 10.51 -3.04
CA ASN A 662 17.22 11.94 -2.81
C ASN A 662 17.89 12.20 -1.44
N TYR A 663 17.68 11.32 -0.45
CA TYR A 663 18.38 11.36 0.83
C TYR A 663 19.89 11.08 0.65
N VAL A 664 20.23 10.00 -0.07
CA VAL A 664 21.61 9.56 -0.39
C VAL A 664 22.26 10.41 -1.49
N GLY A 665 21.46 10.97 -2.41
CA GLY A 665 21.95 11.63 -3.61
C GLY A 665 22.57 10.65 -4.61
N VAL A 666 22.78 11.09 -5.84
CA VAL A 666 23.16 10.22 -6.97
C VAL A 666 24.36 10.83 -7.69
N ASP A 667 25.45 10.08 -7.87
CA ASP A 667 26.54 10.51 -8.76
C ASP A 667 26.10 10.41 -10.22
N LEU A 668 26.07 11.55 -10.89
CA LEU A 668 25.60 11.74 -12.25
C LEU A 668 26.40 10.93 -13.27
N ASN A 669 27.68 10.66 -12.99
CA ASN A 669 28.58 9.99 -13.94
C ASN A 669 28.56 8.46 -13.86
N SER A 670 28.31 7.87 -12.69
CA SER A 670 28.18 6.41 -12.53
C SER A 670 26.73 5.89 -12.60
N ALA A 671 25.72 6.71 -12.29
CA ALA A 671 24.34 6.23 -12.13
C ALA A 671 23.70 5.60 -13.38
N SER A 672 22.77 4.69 -13.15
CA SER A 672 21.91 4.06 -14.16
C SER A 672 20.61 4.85 -14.39
N PRO A 673 19.93 4.71 -15.54
CA PRO A 673 18.60 5.28 -15.77
C PRO A 673 17.56 4.84 -14.72
N ALA A 674 17.69 3.62 -14.19
CA ALA A 674 16.81 3.07 -13.15
C ALA A 674 16.96 3.77 -11.79
N LEU A 675 18.15 4.30 -11.48
CA LEU A 675 18.40 5.12 -10.31
C LEU A 675 18.00 6.59 -10.57
N LEU A 676 18.44 7.14 -11.69
CA LEU A 676 18.18 8.55 -12.07
C LEU A 676 16.68 8.89 -12.12
N ARG A 677 15.79 7.96 -12.53
CA ARG A 677 14.34 8.21 -12.61
C ARG A 677 13.67 8.57 -11.28
N TYR A 678 14.32 8.28 -10.15
CA TYR A 678 13.79 8.54 -8.80
C TYR A 678 14.33 9.83 -8.17
N VAL A 679 15.31 10.48 -8.81
CA VAL A 679 15.81 11.81 -8.42
C VAL A 679 14.69 12.84 -8.59
N SER A 680 14.59 13.78 -7.65
CA SER A 680 13.63 14.88 -7.68
C SER A 680 13.68 15.62 -9.01
N GLY A 681 12.50 15.95 -9.57
CA GLY A 681 12.36 16.58 -10.89
C GLY A 681 12.55 15.63 -12.09
N LEU A 682 13.14 14.44 -11.91
CA LEU A 682 13.36 13.49 -13.00
C LEU A 682 12.21 12.48 -13.14
N ASN A 683 12.19 11.81 -14.29
CA ASN A 683 11.30 10.71 -14.63
C ASN A 683 12.02 9.75 -15.58
N GLN A 684 11.37 8.66 -16.01
CA GLN A 684 12.02 7.64 -16.86
C GLN A 684 12.57 8.20 -18.19
N LEU A 685 11.92 9.19 -18.80
CA LEU A 685 12.38 9.79 -20.06
C LEU A 685 13.56 10.74 -19.86
N THR A 686 13.52 11.61 -18.85
CA THR A 686 14.65 12.53 -18.58
C THR A 686 15.87 11.77 -18.03
N ALA A 687 15.67 10.74 -17.21
CA ALA A 687 16.73 9.84 -16.75
C ALA A 687 17.45 9.12 -17.91
N GLN A 688 16.69 8.63 -18.90
CA GLN A 688 17.29 8.02 -20.09
C GLN A 688 18.08 9.05 -20.91
N ARG A 689 17.52 10.25 -21.14
CA ARG A 689 18.22 11.31 -21.89
C ARG A 689 19.51 11.81 -21.22
N VAL A 690 19.54 11.86 -19.88
CA VAL A 690 20.76 12.18 -19.12
C VAL A 690 21.83 11.11 -19.35
N TYR A 691 21.45 9.84 -19.35
CA TYR A 691 22.34 8.73 -19.68
C TYR A 691 22.82 8.79 -21.14
N ASP A 692 21.90 8.97 -22.09
CA ASP A 692 22.22 9.04 -23.53
C ASP A 692 23.18 10.21 -23.82
N TYR A 693 22.96 11.38 -23.19
CA TYR A 693 23.86 12.53 -23.27
C TYR A 693 25.26 12.19 -22.74
N ARG A 694 25.36 11.49 -21.60
CA ARG A 694 26.64 11.04 -21.02
C ARG A 694 27.40 10.08 -21.93
N ILE A 695 26.68 9.18 -22.62
CA ILE A 695 27.28 8.26 -23.60
C ILE A 695 27.76 9.00 -24.85
N ALA A 696 27.02 10.03 -25.31
CA ALA A 696 27.35 10.78 -26.52
C ALA A 696 28.44 11.86 -26.33
N ASN A 697 28.49 12.51 -25.16
CA ASN A 697 29.35 13.68 -24.90
C ASN A 697 30.48 13.39 -23.89
N GLY A 698 30.47 12.22 -23.24
CA GLY A 698 31.36 11.88 -22.14
C GLY A 698 30.81 12.26 -20.76
N PRO A 699 31.61 12.12 -19.69
CA PRO A 699 31.19 12.44 -18.33
C PRO A 699 30.91 13.94 -18.17
N PHE A 700 29.85 14.25 -17.42
CA PHE A 700 29.53 15.61 -17.00
C PHE A 700 30.64 16.15 -16.09
N LYS A 701 31.00 17.42 -16.27
CA LYS A 701 32.08 18.14 -15.57
C LYS A 701 31.56 19.26 -14.67
N SER A 702 30.35 19.74 -14.93
CA SER A 702 29.62 20.68 -14.09
C SER A 702 28.12 20.43 -14.12
N ARG A 703 27.41 20.75 -13.03
CA ARG A 703 25.94 20.65 -12.98
C ARG A 703 25.25 21.43 -14.10
N GLU A 704 25.74 22.61 -14.47
CA GLU A 704 25.11 23.44 -15.52
C GLU A 704 25.01 22.75 -16.90
N GLU A 705 25.89 21.79 -17.20
CA GLU A 705 25.84 21.01 -18.44
C GLU A 705 24.53 20.20 -18.57
N LEU A 706 23.85 19.91 -17.46
CA LEU A 706 22.51 19.29 -17.46
C LEU A 706 21.49 20.09 -18.26
N LYS A 707 21.60 21.44 -18.33
CA LYS A 707 20.68 22.30 -19.10
C LYS A 707 20.79 22.07 -20.62
N SER A 708 21.85 21.41 -21.08
CA SER A 708 22.00 20.95 -22.47
C SER A 708 21.26 19.64 -22.78
N VAL A 709 20.71 18.95 -21.78
CA VAL A 709 19.96 17.71 -21.96
C VAL A 709 18.52 18.01 -22.39
N GLN A 710 18.04 17.34 -23.44
CA GLN A 710 16.72 17.63 -24.03
C GLN A 710 15.57 17.47 -23.00
N GLY A 711 14.85 18.56 -22.73
CA GLY A 711 13.75 18.59 -21.75
C GLY A 711 14.18 18.80 -20.29
N PHE A 712 15.46 19.09 -20.06
CA PHE A 712 15.99 19.47 -18.75
C PHE A 712 15.97 21.01 -18.59
N GLY A 713 14.76 21.57 -18.56
CA GLY A 713 14.56 23.02 -18.39
C GLY A 713 14.86 23.51 -16.97
N GLU A 714 14.85 24.84 -16.76
CA GLU A 714 15.26 25.45 -15.49
C GLU A 714 14.47 24.92 -14.27
N ALA A 715 13.16 24.67 -14.40
CA ALA A 715 12.37 24.05 -13.33
C ALA A 715 12.84 22.62 -12.99
N THR A 716 13.18 21.81 -14.00
CA THR A 716 13.80 20.48 -13.80
C THR A 716 15.15 20.61 -13.13
N PHE A 717 15.96 21.60 -13.54
CA PHE A 717 17.28 21.87 -12.96
C PHE A 717 17.19 22.23 -11.49
N VAL A 718 16.35 23.19 -11.11
CA VAL A 718 16.13 23.56 -9.70
C VAL A 718 15.66 22.35 -8.89
N GLN A 719 14.72 21.55 -9.39
CA GLN A 719 14.25 20.38 -8.61
C GLN A 719 15.30 19.27 -8.48
N ALA A 720 16.27 19.15 -9.41
CA ALA A 720 17.18 18.00 -9.49
C ALA A 720 18.64 18.28 -9.05
N ALA A 721 19.17 19.48 -9.30
CA ALA A 721 20.62 19.71 -9.35
C ALA A 721 21.35 19.38 -8.04
N GLY A 722 20.83 19.81 -6.88
CA GLY A 722 21.44 19.51 -5.59
C GLY A 722 21.43 18.03 -5.17
N PHE A 723 20.63 17.19 -5.84
CA PHE A 723 20.60 15.74 -5.62
C PHE A 723 21.54 14.97 -6.56
N LEU A 724 21.95 15.59 -7.68
CA LEU A 724 22.89 15.06 -8.65
C LEU A 724 24.30 15.52 -8.30
N LYS A 725 25.17 14.60 -7.88
CA LYS A 725 26.57 14.88 -7.55
C LYS A 725 27.46 14.67 -8.77
N ILE A 726 28.61 15.32 -8.82
CA ILE A 726 29.66 15.06 -9.80
C ILE A 726 30.98 14.89 -9.03
N VAL A 727 31.40 13.63 -8.85
CA VAL A 727 32.69 13.33 -8.23
C VAL A 727 33.81 13.65 -9.22
N GLY A 728 34.78 14.47 -8.81
CA GLY A 728 35.88 14.91 -9.70
C GLY A 728 35.49 15.97 -10.72
N GLY A 729 34.36 16.68 -10.53
CA GLY A 729 33.96 17.81 -11.37
C GLY A 729 34.90 19.03 -11.27
N LEU A 730 34.66 20.03 -12.13
CA LEU A 730 35.44 21.27 -12.16
C LEU A 730 35.30 22.04 -10.83
N ASN A 731 34.06 22.20 -10.37
CA ASN A 731 33.70 22.81 -9.10
C ASN A 731 33.51 21.72 -8.04
N ALA A 732 34.23 21.79 -6.92
CA ALA A 732 34.13 20.80 -5.84
C ALA A 732 32.76 20.82 -5.11
N LEU A 733 32.04 21.95 -5.17
CA LEU A 733 30.67 22.05 -4.64
C LEU A 733 29.71 21.08 -5.35
N ASP A 734 29.97 20.71 -6.62
CA ASP A 734 29.17 19.74 -7.37
C ASP A 734 29.23 18.32 -6.76
N ALA A 735 30.24 18.01 -5.93
CA ALA A 735 30.30 16.75 -5.18
C ALA A 735 29.48 16.74 -3.87
N THR A 736 28.93 17.90 -3.47
CA THR A 736 28.17 18.10 -2.22
C THR A 736 26.66 18.14 -2.46
N TRP A 737 25.86 18.20 -1.39
CA TRP A 737 24.44 18.57 -1.48
C TRP A 737 24.18 20.08 -1.32
N ILE A 738 25.20 20.94 -1.43
CA ILE A 738 24.94 22.38 -1.59
C ILE A 738 24.24 22.56 -2.94
N HIS A 739 23.10 23.24 -2.97
CA HIS A 739 22.37 23.52 -4.20
C HIS A 739 23.08 24.65 -4.98
N PRO A 740 23.08 24.66 -6.33
CA PRO A 740 23.68 25.75 -7.11
C PRO A 740 23.18 27.16 -6.75
N GLU A 741 21.92 27.30 -6.33
CA GLU A 741 21.36 28.58 -5.83
C GLU A 741 22.09 29.12 -4.58
N SER A 742 22.81 28.26 -3.87
CA SER A 742 23.57 28.57 -2.64
C SER A 742 25.10 28.62 -2.85
N TYR A 743 25.60 28.46 -4.09
CA TYR A 743 27.05 28.54 -4.36
C TYR A 743 27.66 29.90 -3.97
N PRO A 744 27.04 31.06 -4.27
CA PRO A 744 27.57 32.36 -3.82
C PRO A 744 27.68 32.47 -2.29
N VAL A 745 26.81 31.78 -1.54
CA VAL A 745 26.86 31.73 -0.08
C VAL A 745 28.03 30.85 0.39
N ALA A 746 28.18 29.66 -0.18
CA ALA A 746 29.30 28.76 0.13
C ALA A 746 30.67 29.41 -0.18
N GLU A 747 30.79 30.11 -1.30
CA GLU A 747 31.99 30.85 -1.70
C GLU A 747 32.30 32.01 -0.74
N GLN A 748 31.30 32.77 -0.29
CA GLN A 748 31.48 33.83 0.71
C GLN A 748 31.92 33.28 2.09
N ILE A 749 31.45 32.08 2.48
CA ILE A 749 31.91 31.40 3.69
C ILE A 749 33.39 31.02 3.56
N LEU A 750 33.78 30.41 2.44
CA LEU A 750 35.16 30.00 2.17
C LEU A 750 36.12 31.21 2.16
N GLN A 751 35.75 32.29 1.47
CA GLN A 751 36.53 33.55 1.42
C GLN A 751 36.75 34.14 2.83
N ARG A 752 35.72 34.18 3.67
CA ARG A 752 35.80 34.67 5.06
C ARG A 752 36.68 33.80 5.97
N LEU A 753 36.92 32.55 5.58
CA LEU A 753 37.75 31.58 6.32
C LEU A 753 39.14 31.41 5.70
N GLU A 754 39.55 32.32 4.80
CA GLU A 754 40.83 32.25 4.08
C GLU A 754 41.04 30.87 3.41
N ALA A 755 39.98 30.35 2.79
CA ALA A 755 39.92 29.04 2.15
C ALA A 755 39.33 29.14 0.73
N SER A 756 39.54 28.09 -0.06
CA SER A 756 39.08 28.00 -1.45
C SER A 756 38.07 26.86 -1.65
N VAL A 757 37.39 26.84 -2.80
CA VAL A 757 36.61 25.67 -3.23
C VAL A 757 37.51 24.47 -3.50
N ASP A 758 38.78 24.69 -3.86
CA ASP A 758 39.74 23.61 -4.13
C ASP A 758 40.22 22.89 -2.86
N ASP A 759 40.15 23.51 -1.67
CA ASP A 759 40.42 22.84 -0.38
C ASP A 759 39.44 21.67 -0.11
N LEU A 760 38.28 21.63 -0.78
CA LEU A 760 37.32 20.52 -0.71
C LEU A 760 37.73 19.31 -1.57
N LYS A 761 38.75 19.44 -2.43
CA LYS A 761 39.21 18.36 -3.33
C LYS A 761 40.14 17.36 -2.63
N ASP A 762 40.73 17.74 -1.50
CA ASP A 762 41.62 16.88 -0.70
C ASP A 762 41.20 16.80 0.78
N LYS A 763 41.75 15.80 1.49
CA LYS A 763 41.37 15.48 2.88
C LYS A 763 42.00 16.44 3.90
N GLU A 764 43.13 17.06 3.58
CA GLU A 764 43.81 18.00 4.47
C GLU A 764 43.13 19.37 4.42
N GLY A 765 42.78 19.86 3.23
CA GLY A 765 41.96 21.08 3.05
C GLY A 765 40.61 20.96 3.73
N THR A 766 39.91 19.84 3.54
CA THR A 766 38.67 19.52 4.25
C THR A 766 38.86 19.54 5.78
N ALA A 767 39.96 18.99 6.29
CA ALA A 767 40.25 18.98 7.73
C ALA A 767 40.54 20.38 8.29
N ARG A 768 41.40 21.17 7.61
CA ARG A 768 41.68 22.58 7.95
C ARG A 768 40.39 23.41 7.98
N LEU A 769 39.51 23.21 6.99
CA LEU A 769 38.24 23.92 6.89
C LEU A 769 37.27 23.52 8.00
N ALA A 770 37.22 22.24 8.39
CA ALA A 770 36.38 21.77 9.49
C ALA A 770 36.83 22.30 10.86
N GLU A 771 38.14 22.40 11.10
CA GLU A 771 38.69 23.07 12.28
C GLU A 771 38.29 24.55 12.31
N ARG A 772 38.53 25.30 11.22
CA ARG A 772 38.14 26.71 11.11
C ARG A 772 36.64 26.94 11.30
N LEU A 773 35.79 26.09 10.73
CA LEU A 773 34.32 26.17 10.85
C LEU A 773 33.81 25.91 12.28
N THR A 774 34.55 25.15 13.10
CA THR A 774 34.14 24.84 14.48
C THR A 774 34.12 26.07 15.39
N ALA A 775 34.87 27.12 15.06
CA ALA A 775 34.94 28.38 15.81
C ALA A 775 33.90 29.44 15.38
N VAL A 776 33.02 29.14 14.42
CA VAL A 776 32.16 30.14 13.76
C VAL A 776 30.75 30.20 14.39
N PRO A 777 30.30 31.36 14.93
CA PRO A 777 28.94 31.52 15.41
C PRO A 777 27.94 31.61 14.25
N LEU A 778 27.18 30.53 14.03
CA LEU A 778 26.31 30.35 12.87
C LEU A 778 25.20 31.41 12.78
N GLU A 779 24.61 31.82 13.91
CA GLU A 779 23.51 32.80 13.95
C GLU A 779 23.99 34.19 13.53
N GLN A 780 25.23 34.55 13.88
CA GLN A 780 25.84 35.81 13.47
C GLN A 780 26.19 35.78 11.98
N LEU A 781 26.75 34.66 11.50
CA LEU A 781 27.08 34.49 10.09
C LEU A 781 25.84 34.46 9.19
N ALA A 782 24.76 33.77 9.61
CA ALA A 782 23.46 33.75 8.95
C ALA A 782 22.91 35.18 8.77
N SER A 783 22.92 35.96 9.85
CA SER A 783 22.52 37.36 9.85
C SER A 783 23.38 38.24 8.93
N GLN A 784 24.69 37.99 8.86
CA GLN A 784 25.62 38.76 8.03
C GLN A 784 25.63 38.36 6.54
N LEU A 785 25.18 37.16 6.20
CA LEU A 785 25.03 36.69 4.82
C LEU A 785 23.60 36.85 4.30
N ASN A 786 22.65 37.23 5.15
CA ASN A 786 21.21 37.26 4.87
C ASN A 786 20.65 35.90 4.41
N VAL A 787 21.04 34.83 5.12
CA VAL A 787 20.67 33.43 4.83
C VAL A 787 20.05 32.79 6.06
N GLY A 788 19.05 31.93 5.88
CA GLY A 788 18.41 31.21 6.99
C GLY A 788 19.35 30.24 7.71
N THR A 789 19.22 30.16 9.03
CA THR A 789 20.14 29.39 9.89
C THR A 789 20.16 27.89 9.58
N LEU A 790 19.04 27.30 9.14
CA LEU A 790 18.99 25.88 8.78
C LEU A 790 19.73 25.61 7.47
N THR A 791 19.52 26.45 6.46
CA THR A 791 20.26 26.41 5.19
C THR A 791 21.75 26.64 5.40
N LEU A 792 22.14 27.59 6.26
CA LEU A 792 23.56 27.82 6.59
C LEU A 792 24.17 26.61 7.30
N SER A 793 23.48 26.02 8.28
CA SER A 793 23.93 24.82 9.00
C SER A 793 24.10 23.62 8.06
N ASP A 794 23.19 23.43 7.11
CA ASP A 794 23.32 22.43 6.04
C ASP A 794 24.57 22.72 5.19
N ILE A 795 24.77 23.95 4.68
CA ILE A 795 25.96 24.32 3.88
C ILE A 795 27.25 24.04 4.65
N VAL A 796 27.34 24.48 5.92
CA VAL A 796 28.51 24.22 6.79
C VAL A 796 28.73 22.72 6.99
N SER A 797 27.67 21.92 7.19
CA SER A 797 27.80 20.45 7.29
C SER A 797 28.43 19.83 6.02
N GLN A 798 28.12 20.39 4.84
CA GLN A 798 28.65 19.93 3.57
C GLN A 798 30.10 20.38 3.33
N LEU A 799 30.47 21.58 3.77
CA LEU A 799 31.85 22.07 3.70
C LEU A 799 32.79 21.30 4.66
N THR A 800 32.31 20.91 5.85
CA THR A 800 33.12 20.10 6.79
C THR A 800 33.33 18.65 6.33
N ARG A 801 32.37 18.06 5.61
CA ARG A 801 32.38 16.64 5.21
C ARG A 801 31.77 16.44 3.81
N PRO A 802 32.40 16.93 2.73
CA PRO A 802 31.88 16.84 1.37
C PRO A 802 31.64 15.38 0.96
N GLY A 803 30.55 15.14 0.21
CA GLY A 803 30.21 13.83 -0.35
C GLY A 803 29.68 12.75 0.61
N ARG A 804 29.92 12.85 1.93
CA ARG A 804 29.58 11.85 2.99
C ARG A 804 28.24 11.14 2.75
N ASP A 805 28.24 9.83 2.53
CA ASP A 805 26.99 9.06 2.39
C ASP A 805 26.27 8.97 3.76
N PRO A 806 24.98 9.35 3.88
CA PRO A 806 24.28 9.30 5.16
C PRO A 806 24.21 7.87 5.75
N ARG A 807 24.31 6.84 4.90
CA ARG A 807 24.30 5.42 5.29
C ARG A 807 25.55 4.99 6.05
N GLU A 808 26.67 5.72 5.96
CA GLU A 808 27.89 5.44 6.73
C GLU A 808 27.64 5.48 8.25
N SER A 809 26.58 6.18 8.68
CA SER A 809 26.16 6.30 10.08
C SER A 809 25.32 5.12 10.59
N LEU A 810 24.90 4.20 9.71
CA LEU A 810 23.98 3.10 10.03
C LEU A 810 24.75 1.81 10.36
N PRO A 811 24.12 0.82 11.05
CA PRO A 811 24.75 -0.44 11.40
C PRO A 811 25.30 -1.18 10.17
N GLN A 812 26.59 -1.51 10.22
CA GLN A 812 27.29 -2.16 9.11
C GLN A 812 26.91 -3.64 8.98
N PRO A 813 26.93 -4.24 7.77
CA PRO A 813 26.62 -5.65 7.56
C PRO A 813 27.49 -6.59 8.42
N ILE A 814 26.85 -7.58 9.07
CA ILE A 814 27.55 -8.54 9.94
C ILE A 814 28.26 -9.59 9.09
N PHE A 815 29.58 -9.52 9.03
CA PHE A 815 30.42 -10.51 8.36
C PHE A 815 30.64 -11.75 9.24
N LYS A 816 30.14 -12.89 8.79
CA LYS A 816 30.21 -14.20 9.43
C LYS A 816 31.41 -15.03 8.93
N ARG A 817 31.81 -16.03 9.72
CA ARG A 817 32.81 -17.06 9.37
C ARG A 817 32.37 -18.47 9.79
N GLY A 818 31.69 -18.58 10.93
CA GLY A 818 31.06 -19.81 11.43
C GLY A 818 29.55 -19.88 11.18
N ILE A 819 28.96 -21.03 11.51
CA ILE A 819 27.52 -21.23 11.74
C ILE A 819 27.27 -21.43 13.23
N LEU A 820 26.20 -20.83 13.77
CA LEU A 820 25.61 -21.15 15.07
C LEU A 820 24.50 -22.19 14.92
N LYS A 821 24.49 -23.23 15.75
CA LYS A 821 23.39 -24.21 15.86
C LYS A 821 22.52 -23.88 17.07
N ILE A 822 21.32 -24.46 17.12
CA ILE A 822 20.43 -24.30 18.28
C ILE A 822 21.02 -24.93 19.55
N ASP A 823 21.78 -26.02 19.39
CA ASP A 823 22.45 -26.74 20.48
C ASP A 823 23.67 -25.99 21.03
N ASP A 824 24.17 -24.99 20.30
CA ASP A 824 25.25 -24.11 20.74
C ASP A 824 24.73 -22.96 21.63
N LEU A 825 23.40 -22.78 21.74
CA LEU A 825 22.77 -21.69 22.48
C LEU A 825 22.38 -22.09 23.91
N THR A 826 22.58 -21.15 24.85
CA THR A 826 22.10 -21.28 26.24
C THR A 826 21.23 -20.07 26.62
N PRO A 827 20.22 -20.25 27.50
CA PRO A 827 19.46 -19.12 28.03
C PRO A 827 20.37 -18.12 28.74
N GLY A 828 20.30 -16.85 28.35
CA GLY A 828 21.21 -15.79 28.82
C GLY A 828 22.45 -15.56 27.96
N MET A 829 22.63 -16.28 26.85
CA MET A 829 23.66 -15.96 25.86
C MET A 829 23.30 -14.68 25.07
N GLU A 830 24.23 -13.72 25.04
CA GLU A 830 24.11 -12.52 24.21
C GLU A 830 24.73 -12.76 22.82
N LEU A 831 24.05 -12.30 21.76
CA LEU A 831 24.47 -12.45 20.36
C LEU A 831 24.13 -11.20 19.54
N ALA A 832 25.01 -10.85 18.60
CA ALA A 832 24.68 -9.91 17.54
C ALA A 832 23.84 -10.59 16.44
N GLY A 833 22.85 -9.88 15.91
CA GLY A 833 21.98 -10.39 14.84
C GLY A 833 21.40 -9.27 13.98
N THR A 834 21.02 -9.62 12.76
CA THR A 834 20.48 -8.68 11.76
C THR A 834 18.96 -8.68 11.80
N VAL A 835 18.34 -7.52 11.98
CA VAL A 835 16.88 -7.37 11.83
C VAL A 835 16.51 -7.59 10.36
N LEU A 836 15.64 -8.57 10.10
CA LEU A 836 15.19 -8.93 8.76
C LEU A 836 13.88 -8.25 8.36
N ASN A 837 12.97 -8.07 9.31
CA ASN A 837 11.62 -7.57 9.07
C ASN A 837 10.97 -7.08 10.37
N VAL A 838 10.28 -5.94 10.31
CA VAL A 838 9.54 -5.34 11.44
C VAL A 838 8.03 -5.51 11.22
N VAL A 839 7.29 -5.81 12.29
CA VAL A 839 5.83 -6.04 12.29
C VAL A 839 5.21 -5.49 13.58
N ASP A 840 3.91 -5.22 13.60
CA ASP A 840 3.17 -4.61 14.74
C ASP A 840 3.50 -5.20 16.13
N PHE A 841 3.84 -6.49 16.20
CA PHE A 841 4.07 -7.25 17.43
C PHE A 841 5.54 -7.55 17.73
N GLY A 842 6.51 -7.03 16.96
CA GLY A 842 7.93 -7.23 17.20
C GLY A 842 8.83 -7.17 15.97
N ALA A 843 10.07 -7.66 16.13
CA ALA A 843 11.07 -7.73 15.06
C ALA A 843 11.56 -9.18 14.85
N PHE A 844 11.72 -9.59 13.60
CA PHE A 844 12.36 -10.86 13.24
C PHE A 844 13.85 -10.65 13.01
N VAL A 845 14.70 -11.44 13.68
CA VAL A 845 16.15 -11.29 13.70
C VAL A 845 16.84 -12.58 13.22
N ASP A 846 17.84 -12.43 12.35
CA ASP A 846 18.82 -13.48 12.04
C ASP A 846 20.02 -13.40 13.00
N ILE A 847 20.19 -14.43 13.84
CA ILE A 847 21.38 -14.66 14.66
C ILE A 847 22.26 -15.81 14.10
N GLY A 848 22.10 -16.14 12.82
CA GLY A 848 22.78 -17.28 12.19
C GLY A 848 22.18 -18.63 12.55
N LEU A 849 20.88 -18.70 12.84
CA LEU A 849 20.11 -19.95 13.03
C LEU A 849 19.39 -20.38 11.75
N LYS A 850 18.78 -21.58 11.76
CA LYS A 850 17.92 -22.09 10.68
C LYS A 850 16.56 -21.35 10.61
N ASP A 851 16.01 -21.02 11.77
CA ASP A 851 14.70 -20.39 11.92
C ASP A 851 14.91 -19.05 12.65
N THR A 852 14.15 -18.00 12.29
CA THR A 852 14.39 -16.63 12.77
C THR A 852 13.92 -16.43 14.21
N GLY A 853 14.65 -15.63 14.98
CA GLY A 853 14.21 -15.22 16.31
C GLY A 853 13.14 -14.13 16.21
N LEU A 854 12.07 -14.21 16.99
CA LEU A 854 11.11 -13.13 17.16
C LEU A 854 11.39 -12.42 18.49
N VAL A 855 11.85 -11.17 18.43
CA VAL A 855 11.86 -10.28 19.60
C VAL A 855 10.50 -9.60 19.65
N HIS A 856 9.64 -10.04 20.57
CA HIS A 856 8.30 -9.47 20.77
C HIS A 856 8.38 -8.00 21.19
N ILE A 857 7.38 -7.18 20.84
CA ILE A 857 7.37 -5.73 21.13
C ILE A 857 7.69 -5.39 22.59
N SER A 858 7.13 -6.16 23.54
CA SER A 858 7.38 -6.00 24.99
C SER A 858 8.76 -6.42 25.47
N GLN A 859 9.67 -6.82 24.57
CA GLN A 859 11.04 -7.27 24.83
C GLN A 859 12.07 -6.50 23.98
N LEU A 860 11.65 -5.50 23.19
CA LEU A 860 12.55 -4.68 22.37
C LEU A 860 13.37 -3.69 23.21
N ALA A 861 12.82 -3.18 24.32
CA ALA A 861 13.49 -2.20 25.17
C ALA A 861 13.05 -2.30 26.63
N ASN A 862 13.87 -1.73 27.54
CA ASN A 862 13.57 -1.59 28.97
C ASN A 862 12.56 -0.45 29.27
N ARG A 863 11.72 -0.09 28.30
CA ARG A 863 10.66 0.93 28.38
C ARG A 863 9.42 0.43 27.66
N TYR A 864 8.29 1.10 27.85
CA TYR A 864 7.14 0.89 26.95
C TYR A 864 7.52 1.27 25.52
N VAL A 865 7.16 0.41 24.57
CA VAL A 865 7.34 0.57 23.13
C VAL A 865 5.95 0.51 22.52
N GLN A 866 5.53 1.57 21.83
CA GLN A 866 4.24 1.62 21.15
C GLN A 866 4.38 1.09 19.72
N ASP A 867 5.49 1.43 19.07
CA ASP A 867 5.82 0.99 17.72
C ASP A 867 7.23 0.36 17.70
N PRO A 868 7.39 -0.91 17.28
CA PRO A 868 8.70 -1.56 17.16
C PRO A 868 9.74 -0.76 16.37
N HIS A 869 9.33 0.05 15.39
CA HIS A 869 10.24 0.88 14.60
C HIS A 869 10.96 1.96 15.43
N GLU A 870 10.43 2.36 16.60
CA GLU A 870 11.11 3.28 17.53
C GLU A 870 12.47 2.75 18.06
N VAL A 871 12.71 1.43 17.92
CA VAL A 871 13.81 0.73 18.58
C VAL A 871 14.73 -0.01 17.60
N VAL A 872 14.23 -0.36 16.41
CA VAL A 872 14.93 -1.27 15.47
C VAL A 872 15.19 -0.70 14.07
N ALA A 873 14.86 0.56 13.82
CA ALA A 873 14.98 1.22 12.52
C ALA A 873 16.20 2.15 12.40
#